data_AF-A0A950M4C3-F1
#
_entry.id   AF-A0A950M4C3-F1
#
_cell.length_a   1.000
_cell.length_b   1.000
_cell.length_c   1.000
_cell.angle_alpha   90.00
_cell.angle_beta   90.00
_cell.angle_gamma   90.00
#
_symmetry.space_group_name_H-M   'P 1'
#
loop_
_entity.id
_entity.type
_entity.pdbx_description
1 polymer ?
#
loop_
_entity_poly.entity_id
_entity_poly.type
_entity_poly.pdbx_seq_one_letter_code
_entity_poly.pdbx_strand_id
1 'polypeptide(L)'
;MQRETAMESGMYGGATTVQLLLDDVRVGDTLWVTYSTEGLNPVFGKVWADTFSWDGAYPVDLRRLSVMYPKARQIQWRTLGDFRHDAITPQIDEINGQRRVRFEGHDLARVEYEPDIPADYLPVQFIQFSEYGDWHSVASWAAALFPKVKPSPALTALVREFNKEPSEEARASAALHWVQHEVRYFSVSIGENSHRPQAPDTVLARRYGDCKDKSYLLVTLLNQLGIEAHPVLLDSQSWKVAKRLLASPSWFDHVIVGVKLAGKDYYVDPTRASQVSPISKLPLSFPGAEGLVVDAATAALTQLPQQEATEPSYEHAERVVVQDTEGDATLDATETYRGNYADWARERFSDSAPEDHRKVMLALYEKTYPGVTLLEDPKWQDIAQENRVVMTARFSLPKPVTHKEKWYQLAFDSQVISDSLGIPDKLVRNFPFALPKGKYWGRYRMQIVWPENFDAKDVPISKQIDTPFFNVAENYITRGNLFDYQMDYRVKEDSIPATALPDLQKESKKLNEFASGDFRESESVVLPKDSVQFTIRQRGSAGDMRWIQDKMQAYAKVSKPTTQEVDDMCTMVIVGLSDKELTKNGDKINTKEMIRLLRSEKDPALALGISRCIGRIAFASEDYALSEQEYERIKPLPANDPSMLDLAWAQYYSGHAEQALATLARYRAETCKSADDVELSTLPTQIALWQRTGTPLPDSVLEIARAMPDSPWPHPLLAMQVGAISPEQLLRYTNTLTPAARERALDEAWFFIGERYLAEGNNFEAKKAFRWYLVNGIRRVHPYLQAKAELHRLAESDEAYVAGLAAYDKKDYASALADWERSTVPAAKYKVGQLYYSDGLLGAHDYAKALEWFRRAADAHDDDAENQIGIMYLLGKGVEKDVSKAVEWYRRAADQYNAAALNNLAYRYRYGSGVDKDLAQARLLYTASAEAGFAEAQTTLGFLYSDGSEMPANYPLARYWDARAMMLGDAAGSMELGYLYEHGMGVERDLVKAWQLYKSSADDGDKVGQFDVALAYANGRGTPVDSALAVSWMEKSAAQGYASAKLELSDWYRYGNHVGRDAQKSIDLLRSAAEQGSAEAQRLLAHRFLDGEGVAKDPAAAAKYFQSSAEQGDASAAASLGMMLEFGQGIETDPVAAVAWYKKAADGGNAIASNNLADMYEKGNGVAQDYALALSLYRKAAAKQLPIAFIGLAKMYDDGRYVAKDPVMAYTFYRMASGEQKPEWITRRDRVASQLSADQRALADASAADWKEGMPLPDEKTASN
;
A
#
# COMPACT_ATOMS: atom_id res chain seq x y z
N MET A 1 -43.11 20.34 -53.81
CA MET A 1 -43.94 19.54 -52.91
C MET A 1 -43.06 18.52 -52.21
N GLN A 2 -42.91 18.60 -50.89
CA GLN A 2 -42.31 17.52 -50.10
C GLN A 2 -43.43 16.58 -49.65
N ARG A 3 -43.14 15.28 -49.73
CA ARG A 3 -44.01 14.20 -49.27
C ARG A 3 -44.13 14.29 -47.74
N GLU A 4 -45.34 14.21 -47.19
CA GLU A 4 -45.54 14.15 -45.73
C GLU A 4 -45.08 12.78 -45.21
N THR A 5 -43.81 12.70 -44.81
CA THR A 5 -43.19 11.47 -44.28
C THR A 5 -43.81 11.01 -42.97
N ALA A 6 -44.45 11.91 -42.20
CA ALA A 6 -45.08 11.61 -40.92
C ALA A 6 -46.27 10.61 -41.02
N MET A 7 -47.01 10.60 -42.12
CA MET A 7 -48.06 9.59 -42.35
C MET A 7 -47.47 8.19 -42.54
N GLU A 8 -46.29 8.09 -43.14
CA GLU A 8 -45.58 6.81 -43.36
C GLU A 8 -45.01 6.26 -42.05
N SER A 9 -44.71 7.15 -41.09
CA SER A 9 -44.36 6.83 -39.71
C SER A 9 -45.56 6.45 -38.83
N GLY A 10 -46.80 6.48 -39.36
CA GLY A 10 -48.01 6.20 -38.59
C GLY A 10 -48.39 7.28 -37.56
N MET A 11 -47.85 8.50 -37.68
CA MET A 11 -48.19 9.63 -36.80
C MET A 11 -49.36 10.43 -37.37
N TYR A 12 -50.51 10.38 -36.67
CA TYR A 12 -51.73 11.12 -37.05
C TYR A 12 -51.85 12.37 -36.17
N GLY A 13 -51.46 13.54 -36.68
CA GLY A 13 -51.37 14.78 -35.89
C GLY A 13 -52.68 15.57 -35.73
N GLY A 14 -53.80 15.10 -36.28
CA GLY A 14 -55.10 15.80 -36.18
C GLY A 14 -55.18 17.18 -36.87
N ALA A 15 -54.07 17.67 -37.45
CA ALA A 15 -54.03 18.91 -38.22
C ALA A 15 -54.69 18.71 -39.58
N THR A 16 -55.66 19.58 -39.91
CA THR A 16 -56.20 19.68 -41.27
C THR A 16 -55.44 20.79 -42.00
N THR A 17 -54.46 20.41 -42.82
CA THR A 17 -53.67 21.37 -43.58
C THR A 17 -54.40 21.74 -44.87
N VAL A 18 -54.75 23.02 -45.03
CA VAL A 18 -55.19 23.58 -46.31
C VAL A 18 -53.96 24.15 -47.02
N GLN A 19 -53.41 23.42 -47.99
CA GLN A 19 -52.33 23.92 -48.86
C GLN A 19 -52.94 24.65 -50.06
N LEU A 20 -52.77 25.97 -50.09
CA LEU A 20 -53.16 26.81 -51.22
C LEU A 20 -51.94 26.95 -52.15
N LEU A 21 -51.90 26.19 -53.24
CA LEU A 21 -50.98 26.49 -54.36
C LEU A 21 -51.57 27.63 -55.18
N LEU A 22 -50.79 28.69 -55.36
CA LEU A 22 -51.16 29.84 -56.17
C LEU A 22 -50.16 29.93 -57.33
N ASP A 23 -50.64 29.81 -58.56
CA ASP A 23 -49.79 29.59 -59.73
C ASP A 23 -49.09 30.85 -60.28
N ASP A 24 -49.50 32.06 -59.86
CA ASP A 24 -48.95 33.35 -60.32
C ASP A 24 -49.00 34.41 -59.20
N VAL A 25 -48.13 34.29 -58.19
CA VAL A 25 -47.93 35.32 -57.16
C VAL A 25 -46.65 36.10 -57.45
N ARG A 26 -46.76 37.43 -57.58
CA ARG A 26 -45.66 38.34 -57.90
C ARG A 26 -45.36 39.27 -56.73
N VAL A 27 -44.15 39.86 -56.76
CA VAL A 27 -43.76 40.91 -55.80
C VAL A 27 -44.73 42.10 -55.94
N GLY A 28 -45.49 42.38 -54.87
CA GLY A 28 -46.53 43.42 -54.83
C GLY A 28 -47.97 42.91 -54.76
N ASP A 29 -48.21 41.61 -55.01
CA ASP A 29 -49.54 41.02 -54.88
C ASP A 29 -49.94 40.85 -53.41
N THR A 30 -51.20 41.10 -53.08
CA THR A 30 -51.74 40.93 -51.73
C THR A 30 -52.66 39.71 -51.68
N LEU A 31 -52.27 38.68 -50.95
CA LEU A 31 -53.09 37.49 -50.71
C LEU A 31 -53.95 37.68 -49.45
N TRP A 32 -55.28 37.67 -49.60
CA TRP A 32 -56.22 37.67 -48.48
C TRP A 32 -56.76 36.25 -48.29
N VAL A 33 -56.28 35.56 -47.26
CA VAL A 33 -56.84 34.27 -46.83
C VAL A 33 -57.72 34.52 -45.61
N THR A 34 -59.03 34.27 -45.75
CA THR A 34 -59.97 34.30 -44.63
C THR A 34 -60.51 32.90 -44.43
N TYR A 35 -60.42 32.40 -43.21
CA TYR A 35 -61.04 31.15 -42.79
C TYR A 35 -61.62 31.35 -41.40
N SER A 36 -62.56 30.51 -41.02
CA SER A 36 -63.15 30.51 -39.69
C SER A 36 -63.05 29.09 -39.15
N THR A 37 -62.60 28.96 -37.91
CA THR A 37 -62.65 27.71 -37.16
C THR A 37 -63.76 27.83 -36.13
N GLU A 38 -64.66 26.85 -36.09
CA GLU A 38 -65.73 26.77 -35.10
C GLU A 38 -65.50 25.54 -34.23
N GLY A 39 -65.41 25.77 -32.91
CA GLY A 39 -65.06 24.74 -31.93
C GLY A 39 -63.61 24.83 -31.47
N LEU A 40 -63.41 24.65 -30.16
CA LEU A 40 -62.11 24.44 -29.51
C LEU A 40 -62.13 23.06 -28.85
N ASN A 41 -60.96 22.58 -28.41
CA ASN A 41 -60.91 21.37 -27.63
C ASN A 41 -61.84 21.49 -26.39
N PRO A 42 -62.85 20.63 -26.25
CA PRO A 42 -63.88 20.81 -25.22
C PRO A 42 -63.32 20.71 -23.79
N VAL A 43 -62.10 20.18 -23.58
CA VAL A 43 -61.43 20.16 -22.27
C VAL A 43 -61.24 21.55 -21.66
N PHE A 44 -61.11 22.61 -22.46
CA PHE A 44 -60.96 23.99 -21.98
C PHE A 44 -62.30 24.69 -21.68
N GLY A 45 -63.42 24.05 -22.01
CA GLY A 45 -64.75 24.61 -21.81
C GLY A 45 -64.96 25.93 -22.56
N LYS A 46 -65.40 26.97 -21.85
CA LYS A 46 -65.63 28.32 -22.41
C LYS A 46 -64.48 29.29 -22.18
N VAL A 47 -63.42 28.87 -21.49
CA VAL A 47 -62.27 29.71 -21.14
C VAL A 47 -61.27 29.66 -22.30
N TRP A 48 -60.76 30.82 -22.70
CA TRP A 48 -59.81 30.95 -23.80
C TRP A 48 -58.43 31.42 -23.29
N ALA A 49 -57.38 30.77 -23.78
CA ALA A 49 -56.01 31.20 -23.62
C ALA A 49 -55.22 30.76 -24.86
N ASP A 50 -54.31 31.61 -25.31
CA ASP A 50 -53.57 31.39 -26.56
C ASP A 50 -52.27 32.19 -26.54
N THR A 51 -51.29 31.77 -27.35
CA THR A 51 -50.02 32.46 -27.48
C THR A 51 -49.62 32.57 -28.94
N PHE A 52 -49.33 33.79 -29.37
CA PHE A 52 -48.95 34.08 -30.75
C PHE A 52 -47.48 34.47 -30.82
N SER A 53 -46.72 33.80 -31.67
CA SER A 53 -45.35 34.22 -32.00
C SER A 53 -45.39 35.56 -32.72
N TRP A 54 -44.67 36.55 -32.20
CA TRP A 54 -44.52 37.87 -32.81
C TRP A 54 -43.34 37.93 -33.78
N ASP A 55 -42.23 37.29 -33.40
CA ASP A 55 -41.09 37.06 -34.28
C ASP A 55 -41.26 35.75 -35.09
N GLY A 56 -40.29 35.45 -35.96
CA GLY A 56 -40.24 34.18 -36.69
C GLY A 56 -38.99 34.00 -37.55
N ALA A 57 -38.87 32.82 -38.17
CA ALA A 57 -37.71 32.44 -38.99
C ALA A 57 -37.61 33.19 -40.33
N TYR A 58 -38.65 33.91 -40.72
CA TYR A 58 -38.74 34.67 -41.97
C TYR A 58 -38.94 36.15 -41.68
N PRO A 59 -38.35 37.06 -42.47
CA PRO A 59 -38.61 38.48 -42.33
C PRO A 59 -40.07 38.78 -42.74
N VAL A 60 -40.70 39.74 -42.07
CA VAL A 60 -42.09 40.13 -42.32
C VAL A 60 -42.18 41.64 -42.43
N ASP A 61 -42.61 42.13 -43.59
CA ASP A 61 -42.80 43.57 -43.85
C ASP A 61 -43.87 44.18 -42.93
N LEU A 62 -45.03 43.52 -42.80
CA LEU A 62 -46.10 43.92 -41.90
C LEU A 62 -46.70 42.71 -41.19
N ARG A 63 -46.67 42.70 -39.85
CA ARG A 63 -47.45 41.77 -39.02
C ARG A 63 -48.51 42.54 -38.25
N ARG A 64 -49.76 42.11 -38.39
CA ARG A 64 -50.89 42.62 -37.60
C ARG A 64 -51.61 41.48 -36.92
N LEU A 65 -51.60 41.48 -35.60
CA LEU A 65 -52.45 40.62 -34.78
C LEU A 65 -53.62 41.45 -34.27
N SER A 66 -54.85 41.04 -34.56
CA SER A 66 -56.06 41.69 -34.03
C SER A 66 -56.91 40.65 -33.32
N VAL A 67 -57.00 40.76 -32.00
CA VAL A 67 -57.88 39.91 -31.19
C VAL A 67 -59.12 40.71 -30.85
N MET A 68 -60.29 40.20 -31.23
CA MET A 68 -61.59 40.80 -30.95
C MET A 68 -62.39 39.89 -30.02
N TYR A 69 -62.90 40.43 -28.93
CA TYR A 69 -63.68 39.67 -27.94
C TYR A 69 -64.78 40.51 -27.28
N PRO A 70 -65.86 39.89 -26.78
CA PRO A 70 -66.93 40.62 -26.09
C PRO A 70 -66.40 41.38 -24.88
N LYS A 71 -66.81 42.65 -24.69
CA LYS A 71 -66.34 43.51 -23.59
C LYS A 71 -66.55 42.90 -22.18
N ALA A 72 -67.55 42.02 -22.03
CA ALA A 72 -67.83 41.34 -20.78
C ALA A 72 -66.80 40.26 -20.41
N ARG A 73 -66.01 39.78 -21.37
CA ARG A 73 -64.94 38.81 -21.14
C ARG A 73 -63.66 39.54 -20.73
N GLN A 74 -63.02 39.06 -19.67
CA GLN A 74 -61.78 39.64 -19.14
C GLN A 74 -60.60 38.83 -19.68
N ILE A 75 -59.98 39.30 -20.76
CA ILE A 75 -58.80 38.67 -21.37
C ILE A 75 -57.58 39.51 -21.01
N GLN A 76 -56.68 38.93 -20.22
CA GLN A 76 -55.37 39.49 -19.94
C GLN A 76 -54.42 39.20 -21.10
N TRP A 77 -53.43 40.06 -21.33
CA TRP A 77 -52.38 39.81 -22.30
C TRP A 77 -51.04 40.35 -21.81
N ARG A 78 -49.94 39.76 -22.29
CA ARG A 78 -48.58 40.22 -22.03
C ARG A 78 -47.65 39.85 -23.18
N THR A 79 -46.53 40.56 -23.26
CA THR A 79 -45.42 40.20 -24.13
C THR A 79 -44.39 39.38 -23.36
N LEU A 80 -43.76 38.42 -24.05
CA LEU A 80 -42.70 37.54 -23.57
C LEU A 80 -41.57 37.53 -24.60
N GLY A 81 -40.33 37.23 -24.22
CA GLY A 81 -39.16 37.20 -25.12
C GLY A 81 -37.93 37.87 -24.49
N ASP A 82 -36.74 37.35 -24.78
CA ASP A 82 -35.48 37.78 -24.14
C ASP A 82 -34.44 38.37 -25.12
N PHE A 83 -34.65 38.21 -26.43
CA PHE A 83 -33.70 38.67 -27.45
C PHE A 83 -33.96 40.11 -27.88
N ARG A 84 -35.14 40.36 -28.48
CA ARG A 84 -35.54 41.70 -28.92
C ARG A 84 -36.45 42.34 -27.87
N HIS A 85 -36.18 43.61 -27.62
CA HIS A 85 -36.86 44.40 -26.58
C HIS A 85 -37.72 45.51 -27.17
N ASP A 86 -38.03 45.43 -28.47
CA ASP A 86 -38.92 46.38 -29.12
C ASP A 86 -40.28 46.33 -28.41
N ALA A 87 -40.72 47.50 -27.94
CA ALA A 87 -41.95 47.61 -27.17
C ALA A 87 -43.16 47.38 -28.09
N ILE A 88 -43.76 46.19 -28.01
CA ILE A 88 -45.00 45.88 -28.74
C ILE A 88 -46.17 46.57 -28.02
N THR A 89 -46.56 47.74 -28.51
CA THR A 89 -47.65 48.54 -27.91
C THR A 89 -48.95 48.29 -28.66
N PRO A 90 -50.02 47.80 -28.01
CA PRO A 90 -51.30 47.61 -28.69
C PRO A 90 -52.10 48.89 -28.81
N GLN A 91 -52.91 48.93 -29.86
CA GLN A 91 -54.05 49.83 -30.00
C GLN A 91 -55.29 49.09 -29.49
N ILE A 92 -56.01 49.72 -28.55
CA ILE A 92 -57.23 49.15 -27.97
C ILE A 92 -58.41 50.05 -28.32
N ASP A 93 -59.40 49.49 -29.00
CA ASP A 93 -60.62 50.17 -29.38
C ASP A 93 -61.87 49.30 -29.16
N GLU A 94 -63.05 49.92 -29.10
CA GLU A 94 -64.33 49.23 -28.93
C GLU A 94 -65.18 49.38 -30.20
N ILE A 95 -65.64 48.26 -30.77
CA ILE A 95 -66.48 48.23 -31.98
C ILE A 95 -67.64 47.26 -31.75
N ASN A 96 -68.87 47.75 -31.90
CA ASN A 96 -70.09 46.93 -31.84
C ASN A 96 -70.19 46.04 -30.58
N GLY A 97 -69.80 46.55 -29.41
CA GLY A 97 -69.82 45.81 -28.14
C GLY A 97 -68.67 44.80 -27.95
N GLN A 98 -67.75 44.70 -28.91
CA GLN A 98 -66.51 43.95 -28.83
C GLN A 98 -65.36 44.89 -28.46
N ARG A 99 -64.45 44.44 -27.61
CA ARG A 99 -63.13 45.04 -27.42
C ARG A 99 -62.19 44.45 -28.45
N ARG A 100 -61.47 45.30 -29.17
CA ARG A 100 -60.41 44.92 -30.11
C ARG A 100 -59.06 45.35 -29.55
N VAL A 101 -58.13 44.41 -29.49
CA VAL A 101 -56.73 44.65 -29.15
C VAL A 101 -55.91 44.34 -30.39
N ARG A 102 -55.29 45.37 -30.97
CA ARG A 102 -54.50 45.28 -32.19
C ARG A 102 -53.05 45.56 -31.91
N PHE A 103 -52.19 44.63 -32.31
CA PHE A 103 -50.74 44.77 -32.33
C PHE A 103 -50.31 44.90 -33.78
N GLU A 104 -49.40 45.82 -34.07
CA GLU A 104 -48.87 46.06 -35.41
C GLU A 104 -47.36 46.27 -35.33
N GLY A 105 -46.63 45.60 -36.21
CA GLY A 105 -45.19 45.74 -36.38
C GLY A 105 -44.84 45.81 -37.86
N HIS A 106 -43.90 46.69 -38.19
CA HIS A 106 -43.37 46.86 -39.53
C HIS A 106 -41.90 46.46 -39.55
N ASP A 107 -41.40 46.03 -40.71
CA ASP A 107 -39.99 45.66 -40.94
C ASP A 107 -39.44 44.63 -39.91
N LEU A 108 -40.25 43.63 -39.56
CA LEU A 108 -39.86 42.61 -38.59
C LEU A 108 -38.76 41.73 -39.19
N ALA A 109 -37.55 41.89 -38.66
CA ALA A 109 -36.40 41.10 -39.09
C ALA A 109 -36.59 39.61 -38.75
N ARG A 110 -36.02 38.72 -39.57
CA ARG A 110 -35.99 37.28 -39.24
C ARG A 110 -35.21 37.00 -37.96
N VAL A 111 -35.58 35.96 -37.24
CA VAL A 111 -34.81 35.38 -36.12
C VAL A 111 -34.18 34.09 -36.60
N GLU A 112 -32.84 34.01 -36.51
CA GLU A 112 -32.08 32.82 -36.86
C GLU A 112 -31.94 31.94 -35.61
N TYR A 113 -32.62 30.79 -35.58
CA TYR A 113 -32.54 29.86 -34.45
C TYR A 113 -31.16 29.20 -34.37
N GLU A 114 -30.69 29.03 -33.15
CA GLU A 114 -29.39 28.41 -32.85
C GLU A 114 -29.63 27.17 -31.95
N PRO A 115 -28.84 26.09 -32.07
CA PRO A 115 -29.00 24.90 -31.23
C PRO A 115 -28.57 25.17 -29.78
N ASP A 116 -29.05 24.37 -28.83
CA ASP A 116 -28.64 24.43 -27.41
C ASP A 116 -28.91 25.80 -26.76
N ILE A 117 -30.15 26.29 -26.85
CA ILE A 117 -30.59 27.49 -26.13
C ILE A 117 -31.08 27.07 -24.73
N PRO A 118 -30.69 27.77 -23.65
CA PRO A 118 -31.14 27.44 -22.29
C PRO A 118 -32.66 27.42 -22.13
N ALA A 119 -33.15 26.48 -21.32
CA ALA A 119 -34.58 26.27 -21.05
C ALA A 119 -35.28 27.44 -20.31
N ASP A 120 -34.55 28.49 -19.92
CA ASP A 120 -35.11 29.72 -19.36
C ASP A 120 -35.09 30.92 -20.33
N TYR A 121 -34.55 30.74 -21.55
CA TYR A 121 -34.36 31.79 -22.53
C TYR A 121 -35.33 31.66 -23.73
N LEU A 122 -36.10 32.71 -24.00
CA LEU A 122 -37.05 32.77 -25.12
C LEU A 122 -36.46 33.58 -26.30
N PRO A 123 -36.01 32.93 -27.39
CA PRO A 123 -35.32 33.60 -28.50
C PRO A 123 -36.24 34.43 -29.41
N VAL A 124 -37.55 34.25 -29.28
CA VAL A 124 -38.57 34.98 -30.04
C VAL A 124 -39.55 35.67 -29.10
N GLN A 125 -40.06 36.83 -29.52
CA GLN A 125 -41.13 37.48 -28.79
C GLN A 125 -42.46 36.75 -29.01
N PHE A 126 -43.23 36.61 -27.94
CA PHE A 126 -44.60 36.10 -27.97
C PHE A 126 -45.57 37.11 -27.38
N ILE A 127 -46.80 37.10 -27.87
CA ILE A 127 -47.94 37.79 -27.24
C ILE A 127 -48.87 36.71 -26.70
N GLN A 128 -48.92 36.61 -25.37
CA GLN A 128 -49.74 35.64 -24.66
C GLN A 128 -51.05 36.30 -24.23
N PHE A 129 -52.15 35.56 -24.35
CA PHE A 129 -53.48 35.92 -23.87
C PHE A 129 -54.02 34.85 -22.94
N SER A 130 -54.71 35.26 -21.87
CA SER A 130 -55.40 34.33 -20.99
C SER A 130 -56.61 34.94 -20.32
N GLU A 131 -57.67 34.14 -20.19
CA GLU A 131 -58.83 34.42 -19.35
C GLU A 131 -58.76 33.79 -17.96
N TYR A 132 -57.76 32.95 -17.70
CA TYR A 132 -57.51 32.45 -16.36
C TYR A 132 -56.95 33.60 -15.52
N GLY A 133 -57.62 33.92 -14.41
CA GLY A 133 -57.25 35.05 -13.57
C GLY A 133 -56.00 34.80 -12.71
N ASP A 134 -55.74 33.53 -12.38
CA ASP A 134 -54.67 33.08 -11.49
C ASP A 134 -54.34 31.59 -11.70
N TRP A 135 -53.23 31.12 -11.10
CA TRP A 135 -52.83 29.71 -11.18
C TRP A 135 -53.79 28.76 -10.46
N HIS A 136 -54.57 29.25 -9.49
CA HIS A 136 -55.60 28.46 -8.80
C HIS A 136 -56.71 28.02 -9.76
N SER A 137 -57.15 28.91 -10.65
CA SER A 137 -58.15 28.60 -11.68
C SER A 137 -57.64 27.57 -12.70
N VAL A 138 -56.35 27.61 -13.04
CA VAL A 138 -55.70 26.60 -13.90
C VAL A 138 -55.58 25.26 -13.18
N ALA A 139 -55.19 25.26 -11.89
CA ALA A 139 -55.09 24.04 -11.09
C ALA A 139 -56.46 23.36 -10.90
N SER A 140 -57.51 24.15 -10.68
CA SER A 140 -58.90 23.67 -10.61
C SER A 140 -59.36 23.02 -11.92
N TRP A 141 -59.01 23.62 -13.06
CA TRP A 141 -59.24 23.03 -14.38
C TRP A 141 -58.48 21.71 -14.54
N ALA A 142 -57.19 21.69 -14.19
CA ALA A 142 -56.36 20.50 -14.28
C ALA A 142 -56.89 19.36 -13.39
N ALA A 143 -57.27 19.65 -12.14
CA ALA A 143 -57.80 18.67 -11.20
C ALA A 143 -59.08 17.99 -11.73
N ALA A 144 -59.89 18.71 -12.50
CA ALA A 144 -61.07 18.12 -13.15
C ALA A 144 -60.73 17.12 -14.27
N LEU A 145 -59.52 17.18 -14.84
CA LEU A 145 -59.02 16.22 -15.83
C LEU A 145 -58.49 14.93 -15.20
N PHE A 146 -58.08 14.97 -13.93
CA PHE A 146 -57.52 13.82 -13.18
C PHE A 146 -58.46 13.43 -12.02
N PRO A 147 -59.70 12.96 -12.30
CA PRO A 147 -60.65 12.66 -11.23
C PRO A 147 -60.16 11.52 -10.34
N LYS A 148 -60.46 11.56 -9.04
CA LYS A 148 -60.18 10.42 -8.16
C LYS A 148 -61.12 9.26 -8.52
N VAL A 149 -60.60 8.18 -9.07
CA VAL A 149 -61.37 6.99 -9.48
C VAL A 149 -61.35 5.91 -8.40
N LYS A 150 -62.44 5.15 -8.29
CA LYS A 150 -62.47 3.95 -7.44
C LYS A 150 -61.67 2.83 -8.12
N PRO A 151 -60.78 2.11 -7.40
CA PRO A 151 -60.01 1.01 -7.97
C PRO A 151 -60.89 -0.06 -8.61
N SER A 152 -60.53 -0.54 -9.79
CA SER A 152 -61.03 -1.81 -10.30
C SER A 152 -60.38 -3.00 -9.57
N PRO A 153 -60.96 -4.21 -9.66
CA PRO A 153 -60.32 -5.43 -9.16
C PRO A 153 -58.91 -5.68 -9.71
N ALA A 154 -58.62 -5.24 -10.95
CA ALA A 154 -57.31 -5.41 -11.58
C ALA A 154 -56.25 -4.48 -10.96
N LEU A 155 -56.59 -3.21 -10.73
CA LEU A 155 -55.72 -2.27 -10.00
C LEU A 155 -55.50 -2.72 -8.55
N THR A 156 -56.56 -3.17 -7.87
CA THR A 156 -56.43 -3.69 -6.49
C THR A 156 -55.54 -4.93 -6.43
N ALA A 157 -55.58 -5.80 -7.43
CA ALA A 157 -54.69 -6.95 -7.50
C ALA A 157 -53.22 -6.51 -7.61
N LEU A 158 -52.92 -5.53 -8.46
CA LEU A 158 -51.57 -4.99 -8.61
C LEU A 158 -51.08 -4.28 -7.33
N VAL A 159 -51.93 -3.51 -6.68
CA VAL A 159 -51.63 -2.87 -5.38
C VAL A 159 -51.34 -3.91 -4.29
N ARG A 160 -52.05 -5.05 -4.26
CA ARG A 160 -51.73 -6.15 -3.33
C ARG A 160 -50.35 -6.74 -3.56
N GLU A 161 -49.89 -6.80 -4.81
CA GLU A 161 -48.54 -7.26 -5.12
C GLU A 161 -47.50 -6.28 -4.58
N PHE A 162 -47.63 -4.98 -4.84
CA PHE A 162 -46.70 -3.98 -4.31
C PHE A 162 -46.72 -3.90 -2.78
N ASN A 163 -47.88 -4.08 -2.14
CA ASN A 163 -47.99 -4.09 -0.66
C ASN A 163 -47.19 -5.20 0.04
N LYS A 164 -46.70 -6.21 -0.70
CA LYS A 164 -45.77 -7.21 -0.15
C LYS A 164 -44.40 -6.62 0.18
N GLU A 165 -44.04 -5.49 -0.40
CA GLU A 165 -42.79 -4.79 -0.13
C GLU A 165 -42.73 -4.25 1.32
N PRO A 166 -41.53 -4.27 1.94
CA PRO A 166 -41.38 -4.10 3.38
C PRO A 166 -41.54 -2.66 3.88
N SER A 167 -41.35 -1.65 3.02
CA SER A 167 -41.40 -0.23 3.39
C SER A 167 -42.25 0.60 2.42
N GLU A 168 -42.68 1.78 2.87
CA GLU A 168 -43.43 2.75 2.04
C GLU A 168 -42.65 3.14 0.77
N GLU A 169 -41.34 3.38 0.91
CA GLU A 169 -40.47 3.68 -0.22
C GLU A 169 -40.31 2.50 -1.19
N ALA A 170 -40.16 1.27 -0.68
CA ALA A 170 -40.06 0.09 -1.53
C ALA A 170 -41.35 -0.14 -2.33
N ARG A 171 -42.51 0.08 -1.71
CA ARG A 171 -43.82 0.02 -2.38
C ARG A 171 -43.95 1.09 -3.47
N ALA A 172 -43.56 2.33 -3.18
CA ALA A 172 -43.61 3.41 -4.13
C ALA A 172 -42.67 3.19 -5.32
N SER A 173 -41.45 2.72 -5.05
CA SER A 173 -40.45 2.40 -6.07
C SER A 173 -40.93 1.25 -6.97
N ALA A 174 -41.48 0.18 -6.38
CA ALA A 174 -42.04 -0.94 -7.14
C ALA A 174 -43.19 -0.49 -8.07
N ALA A 175 -44.08 0.38 -7.59
CA ALA A 175 -45.16 0.93 -8.41
C ALA A 175 -44.64 1.81 -9.56
N LEU A 176 -43.67 2.69 -9.29
CA LEU A 176 -43.03 3.55 -10.30
C LEU A 176 -42.35 2.70 -11.37
N HIS A 177 -41.48 1.77 -10.97
CA HIS A 177 -40.71 0.93 -11.89
C HIS A 177 -41.66 0.07 -12.73
N TRP A 178 -42.70 -0.49 -12.13
CA TRP A 178 -43.71 -1.24 -12.88
C TRP A 178 -44.35 -0.38 -13.96
N VAL A 179 -44.77 0.86 -13.64
CA VAL A 179 -45.34 1.78 -14.64
C VAL A 179 -44.30 2.15 -15.71
N GLN A 180 -43.05 2.36 -15.35
CA GLN A 180 -41.98 2.68 -16.29
C GLN A 180 -41.74 1.55 -17.30
N HIS A 181 -41.65 0.30 -16.85
CA HIS A 181 -41.28 -0.86 -17.67
C HIS A 181 -42.46 -1.55 -18.37
N GLU A 182 -43.61 -1.69 -17.69
CA GLU A 182 -44.75 -2.47 -18.20
C GLU A 182 -45.73 -1.64 -19.03
N VAL A 183 -45.60 -0.31 -19.03
CA VAL A 183 -46.45 0.59 -19.81
C VAL A 183 -45.61 1.32 -20.85
N ARG A 184 -45.75 0.94 -22.12
CA ARG A 184 -45.01 1.57 -23.22
C ARG A 184 -45.42 3.03 -23.42
N TYR A 185 -44.44 3.92 -23.60
CA TYR A 185 -44.72 5.30 -23.95
C TYR A 185 -45.31 5.39 -25.37
N PHE A 186 -46.56 5.85 -25.47
CA PHE A 186 -47.26 6.04 -26.75
C PHE A 186 -48.41 7.05 -26.59
N SER A 187 -48.45 8.06 -27.46
CA SER A 187 -49.44 9.14 -27.40
C SER A 187 -50.43 9.12 -28.58
N VAL A 188 -51.70 9.40 -28.27
CA VAL A 188 -52.77 9.65 -29.26
C VAL A 188 -53.39 11.02 -28.94
N SER A 189 -52.69 12.09 -29.30
CA SER A 189 -53.03 13.48 -28.94
C SER A 189 -54.12 14.11 -29.81
N ILE A 190 -55.29 13.48 -29.92
CA ILE A 190 -56.41 13.98 -30.74
C ILE A 190 -57.64 14.25 -29.86
N GLY A 191 -58.29 15.40 -30.08
CA GLY A 191 -59.51 15.78 -29.36
C GLY A 191 -59.26 15.90 -27.85
N GLU A 192 -60.21 15.45 -27.02
CA GLU A 192 -60.07 15.49 -25.55
C GLU A 192 -58.81 14.80 -25.04
N ASN A 193 -58.39 13.71 -25.70
CA ASN A 193 -57.24 12.89 -25.31
C ASN A 193 -55.88 13.59 -25.46
N SER A 194 -55.83 14.78 -26.08
CA SER A 194 -54.62 15.59 -26.05
C SER A 194 -54.28 16.09 -24.64
N HIS A 195 -55.30 16.38 -23.81
CA HIS A 195 -55.11 16.93 -22.46
C HIS A 195 -55.69 16.04 -21.37
N ARG A 196 -56.83 15.39 -21.64
CA ARG A 196 -57.47 14.48 -20.69
C ARG A 196 -56.74 13.13 -20.69
N PRO A 197 -56.26 12.65 -19.53
CA PRO A 197 -55.66 11.33 -19.44
C PRO A 197 -56.71 10.23 -19.62
N GLN A 198 -56.28 9.09 -20.14
CA GLN A 198 -57.06 7.87 -20.15
C GLN A 198 -57.21 7.32 -18.74
N ALA A 199 -58.37 6.70 -18.46
CA ALA A 199 -58.61 6.10 -17.15
C ALA A 199 -57.51 5.07 -16.80
N PRO A 200 -57.08 4.97 -15.53
CA PRO A 200 -55.99 4.08 -15.12
C PRO A 200 -56.25 2.61 -15.51
N ASP A 201 -57.50 2.15 -15.46
CA ASP A 201 -57.91 0.82 -15.90
C ASP A 201 -57.71 0.58 -17.40
N THR A 202 -57.95 1.60 -18.21
CA THR A 202 -57.71 1.56 -19.66
C THR A 202 -56.23 1.47 -19.96
N VAL A 203 -55.41 2.30 -19.29
CA VAL A 203 -53.94 2.28 -19.42
C VAL A 203 -53.38 0.93 -18.98
N LEU A 204 -53.87 0.41 -17.85
CA LEU A 204 -53.55 -0.93 -17.35
C LEU A 204 -53.90 -1.97 -18.43
N ALA A 205 -55.15 -2.03 -18.89
CA ALA A 205 -55.58 -3.07 -19.84
C ALA A 205 -54.77 -3.09 -21.16
N ARG A 206 -54.40 -1.92 -21.70
CA ARG A 206 -53.74 -1.82 -23.01
C ARG A 206 -52.20 -1.79 -22.95
N ARG A 207 -51.61 -1.53 -21.77
CA ARG A 207 -50.15 -1.46 -21.54
C ARG A 207 -49.40 -0.40 -22.36
N TYR A 208 -50.06 0.70 -22.70
CA TYR A 208 -49.41 1.87 -23.29
C TYR A 208 -50.11 3.18 -22.90
N GLY A 209 -49.38 4.29 -22.94
CA GLY A 209 -49.88 5.64 -22.66
C GLY A 209 -48.76 6.68 -22.69
N ASP A 210 -49.12 7.96 -22.76
CA ASP A 210 -48.15 9.07 -22.71
C ASP A 210 -47.98 9.61 -21.28
N CYS A 211 -47.34 10.77 -21.11
CA CYS A 211 -46.95 11.31 -19.80
C CYS A 211 -48.14 11.46 -18.84
N LYS A 212 -49.26 12.03 -19.30
CA LYS A 212 -50.48 12.18 -18.48
C LYS A 212 -51.11 10.84 -18.12
N ASP A 213 -51.13 9.88 -19.05
CA ASP A 213 -51.71 8.55 -18.84
C ASP A 213 -50.89 7.75 -17.81
N LYS A 214 -49.56 7.74 -17.96
CA LYS A 214 -48.64 7.03 -17.06
C LYS A 214 -48.63 7.67 -15.66
N SER A 215 -48.58 9.00 -15.59
CA SER A 215 -48.63 9.74 -14.32
C SER A 215 -49.94 9.52 -13.59
N TYR A 216 -51.08 9.51 -14.29
CA TYR A 216 -52.38 9.25 -13.68
C TYR A 216 -52.52 7.83 -13.14
N LEU A 217 -52.01 6.83 -13.87
CA LEU A 217 -51.95 5.45 -13.39
C LEU A 217 -51.06 5.33 -12.14
N LEU A 218 -49.86 5.91 -12.15
CA LEU A 218 -48.95 5.87 -11.01
C LEU A 218 -49.55 6.54 -9.77
N VAL A 219 -50.09 7.75 -9.91
CA VAL A 219 -50.79 8.47 -8.83
C VAL A 219 -51.93 7.64 -8.25
N THR A 220 -52.67 6.93 -9.10
CA THR A 220 -53.78 6.06 -8.66
C THR A 220 -53.27 4.86 -7.84
N LEU A 221 -52.16 4.25 -8.25
CA LEU A 221 -51.53 3.13 -7.53
C LEU A 221 -50.96 3.58 -6.18
N LEU A 222 -50.21 4.69 -6.16
CA LEU A 222 -49.58 5.24 -4.95
C LEU A 222 -50.63 5.65 -3.90
N ASN A 223 -51.69 6.36 -4.30
CA ASN A 223 -52.75 6.75 -3.37
C ASN A 223 -53.48 5.53 -2.77
N GLN A 224 -53.60 4.41 -3.51
CA GLN A 224 -54.17 3.17 -2.97
C GLN A 224 -53.23 2.41 -2.02
N LEU A 225 -51.91 2.62 -2.16
CA LEU A 225 -50.91 2.16 -1.20
C LEU A 225 -50.87 3.02 0.07
N GLY A 226 -51.68 4.10 0.13
CA GLY A 226 -51.69 5.05 1.24
C GLY A 226 -50.60 6.12 1.14
N ILE A 227 -49.98 6.28 -0.02
CA ILE A 227 -48.87 7.20 -0.27
C ILE A 227 -49.42 8.43 -0.99
N GLU A 228 -49.21 9.61 -0.42
CA GLU A 228 -49.67 10.86 -1.01
C GLU A 228 -48.90 11.15 -2.30
N ALA A 229 -49.63 11.24 -3.42
CA ALA A 229 -49.05 11.53 -4.73
C ALA A 229 -49.99 12.38 -5.59
N HIS A 230 -49.41 13.29 -6.37
CA HIS A 230 -50.12 14.26 -7.22
C HIS A 230 -49.44 14.37 -8.59
N PRO A 231 -50.20 14.52 -9.69
CA PRO A 231 -49.63 14.90 -10.97
C PRO A 231 -49.06 16.33 -10.88
N VAL A 232 -47.98 16.61 -11.61
CA VAL A 232 -47.37 17.94 -11.71
C VAL A 232 -47.20 18.26 -13.19
N LEU A 233 -47.86 19.33 -13.65
CA LEU A 233 -47.75 19.82 -15.03
C LEU A 233 -46.53 20.73 -15.16
N LEU A 234 -45.73 20.53 -16.20
CA LEU A 234 -44.58 21.37 -16.53
C LEU A 234 -44.35 21.40 -18.05
N ASP A 235 -43.41 22.24 -18.48
CA ASP A 235 -42.96 22.31 -19.88
C ASP A 235 -41.61 21.60 -20.05
N SER A 236 -41.51 20.60 -20.91
CA SER A 236 -40.32 19.77 -21.07
C SER A 236 -39.18 20.44 -21.82
N GLN A 237 -39.41 21.59 -22.46
CA GLN A 237 -38.41 22.32 -23.26
C GLN A 237 -37.94 23.61 -22.59
N SER A 238 -38.83 24.26 -21.86
CA SER A 238 -38.72 25.59 -21.26
C SER A 238 -39.19 25.59 -19.80
N TRP A 239 -38.91 24.51 -19.04
CA TRP A 239 -39.45 24.27 -17.68
C TRP A 239 -39.18 25.38 -16.66
N LYS A 240 -38.20 26.26 -16.91
CA LYS A 240 -37.86 27.39 -16.02
C LYS A 240 -38.65 28.68 -16.34
N VAL A 241 -39.42 28.71 -17.43
CA VAL A 241 -40.13 29.91 -17.92
C VAL A 241 -41.47 30.15 -17.22
N ALA A 242 -42.13 29.11 -16.68
CA ALA A 242 -43.56 29.17 -16.32
C ALA A 242 -43.94 30.31 -15.35
N LYS A 243 -43.08 30.69 -14.40
CA LYS A 243 -43.30 31.83 -13.48
C LYS A 243 -43.45 33.18 -14.19
N ARG A 244 -42.94 33.31 -15.41
CA ARG A 244 -43.01 34.52 -16.25
C ARG A 244 -44.29 34.57 -17.09
N LEU A 245 -45.10 33.53 -17.09
CA LEU A 245 -46.30 33.44 -17.93
C LEU A 245 -47.53 34.03 -17.22
N LEU A 246 -48.53 34.43 -18.00
CA LEU A 246 -49.90 34.50 -17.48
C LEU A 246 -50.36 33.09 -17.12
N ALA A 247 -51.17 32.98 -16.06
CA ALA A 247 -51.79 31.72 -15.70
C ALA A 247 -52.55 31.18 -16.91
N SER A 248 -52.18 30.00 -17.39
CA SER A 248 -52.79 29.35 -18.55
C SER A 248 -52.36 27.88 -18.59
N PRO A 249 -53.23 26.97 -19.07
CA PRO A 249 -52.84 25.59 -19.31
C PRO A 249 -52.00 25.39 -20.57
N SER A 250 -51.98 26.37 -21.50
CA SER A 250 -51.45 26.19 -22.86
C SER A 250 -49.94 26.02 -22.98
N TRP A 251 -49.19 26.13 -21.88
CA TRP A 251 -47.73 26.07 -21.84
C TRP A 251 -47.21 24.83 -21.09
N PHE A 252 -48.06 23.89 -20.73
CA PHE A 252 -47.64 22.63 -20.13
C PHE A 252 -47.76 21.51 -21.17
N ASP A 253 -46.65 20.90 -21.54
CA ASP A 253 -46.57 19.81 -22.52
C ASP A 253 -46.22 18.44 -21.89
N HIS A 254 -45.86 18.42 -20.60
CA HIS A 254 -45.42 17.20 -19.88
C HIS A 254 -46.02 17.09 -18.48
N VAL A 255 -46.12 15.85 -17.98
CA VAL A 255 -46.69 15.53 -16.67
C VAL A 255 -45.80 14.55 -15.93
N ILE A 256 -45.31 14.95 -14.75
CA ILE A 256 -44.57 14.09 -13.82
C ILE A 256 -45.40 13.84 -12.55
N VAL A 257 -44.86 13.12 -11.57
CA VAL A 257 -45.53 12.82 -10.30
C VAL A 257 -44.74 13.35 -9.11
N GLY A 258 -45.38 14.17 -8.28
CA GLY A 258 -44.90 14.51 -6.94
C GLY A 258 -45.35 13.45 -5.94
N VAL A 259 -44.43 12.90 -5.16
CA VAL A 259 -44.65 11.83 -4.18
C VAL A 259 -44.11 12.27 -2.83
N LYS A 260 -44.91 12.13 -1.77
CA LYS A 260 -44.49 12.44 -0.42
C LYS A 260 -44.19 11.16 0.35
N LEU A 261 -42.92 10.99 0.75
CA LEU A 261 -42.43 9.82 1.50
C LEU A 261 -41.75 10.28 2.78
N ALA A 262 -42.16 9.72 3.92
CA ALA A 262 -41.60 10.06 5.24
C ALA A 262 -41.49 11.58 5.52
N GLY A 263 -42.43 12.39 4.99
CA GLY A 263 -42.47 13.84 5.16
C GLY A 263 -41.61 14.66 4.19
N LYS A 264 -40.92 14.02 3.23
CA LYS A 264 -40.14 14.66 2.18
C LYS A 264 -40.81 14.51 0.81
N ASP A 265 -40.75 15.57 0.01
CA ASP A 265 -41.28 15.58 -1.36
C ASP A 265 -40.22 15.07 -2.35
N TYR A 266 -40.65 14.19 -3.24
CA TYR A 266 -39.88 13.64 -4.35
C TYR A 266 -40.64 13.87 -5.66
N TYR A 267 -39.93 14.06 -6.75
CA TYR A 267 -40.53 14.27 -8.07
C TYR A 267 -39.96 13.24 -9.03
N VAL A 268 -40.82 12.36 -9.53
CA VAL A 268 -40.44 11.21 -10.37
C VAL A 268 -41.12 11.29 -11.72
N ASP A 269 -40.41 10.86 -12.77
CA ASP A 269 -40.93 10.86 -14.13
C ASP A 269 -41.24 9.41 -14.58
N PRO A 270 -42.53 9.02 -14.65
CA PRO A 270 -42.92 7.68 -15.05
C PRO A 270 -42.65 7.39 -16.54
N THR A 271 -42.19 8.37 -17.33
CA THR A 271 -41.84 8.15 -18.74
C THR A 271 -40.40 7.68 -18.93
N ARG A 272 -39.56 7.70 -17.89
CA ARG A 272 -38.16 7.22 -17.94
C ARG A 272 -38.10 5.71 -17.76
N ALA A 273 -37.66 4.97 -18.78
CA ALA A 273 -37.74 3.50 -18.77
C ALA A 273 -36.60 2.81 -17.99
N SER A 274 -35.49 3.50 -17.74
CA SER A 274 -34.24 2.88 -17.24
C SER A 274 -33.93 3.15 -15.77
N GLN A 275 -34.94 3.54 -15.00
CA GLN A 275 -34.81 3.83 -13.58
C GLN A 275 -35.20 2.60 -12.76
N VAL A 276 -34.23 2.08 -12.00
CA VAL A 276 -34.39 0.87 -11.16
C VAL A 276 -34.05 1.11 -9.69
N SER A 277 -33.65 2.34 -9.35
CA SER A 277 -33.28 2.73 -7.99
C SER A 277 -34.47 3.11 -7.13
N PRO A 278 -34.36 3.02 -5.78
CA PRO A 278 -35.35 3.60 -4.89
C PRO A 278 -35.59 5.08 -5.18
N ILE A 279 -36.83 5.54 -4.98
CA ILE A 279 -37.21 6.94 -5.26
C ILE A 279 -36.27 7.95 -4.58
N SER A 280 -35.75 7.66 -3.37
CA SER A 280 -34.83 8.59 -2.70
C SER A 280 -33.46 8.77 -3.37
N LYS A 281 -33.11 7.89 -4.32
CA LYS A 281 -31.83 7.87 -5.04
C LYS A 281 -31.96 8.27 -6.51
N LEU A 282 -33.18 8.45 -7.02
CA LEU A 282 -33.40 8.85 -8.40
C LEU A 282 -33.00 10.32 -8.63
N PRO A 283 -32.42 10.65 -9.79
CA PRO A 283 -32.08 12.01 -10.14
C PRO A 283 -33.35 12.78 -10.54
N LEU A 284 -33.38 14.07 -10.25
CA LEU A 284 -34.47 14.93 -10.67
C LEU A 284 -34.39 15.22 -12.19
N SER A 285 -35.47 14.95 -12.93
CA SER A 285 -35.51 15.15 -14.39
C SER A 285 -35.51 16.63 -14.82
N PHE A 286 -36.13 17.51 -14.03
CA PHE A 286 -36.30 18.93 -14.37
C PHE A 286 -35.89 19.82 -13.18
N PRO A 287 -34.58 19.90 -12.85
CA PRO A 287 -34.11 20.66 -11.70
C PRO A 287 -34.42 22.16 -11.86
N GLY A 288 -35.01 22.74 -10.82
CA GLY A 288 -35.43 24.15 -10.81
C GLY A 288 -36.64 24.48 -11.68
N ALA A 289 -37.38 23.49 -12.18
CA ALA A 289 -38.62 23.70 -12.92
C ALA A 289 -39.70 24.37 -12.08
N GLU A 290 -40.56 25.15 -12.74
CA GLU A 290 -41.75 25.76 -12.14
C GLU A 290 -42.99 24.95 -12.56
N GLY A 291 -43.40 23.99 -11.72
CA GLY A 291 -44.48 23.06 -12.03
C GLY A 291 -45.81 23.41 -11.37
N LEU A 292 -46.93 23.07 -12.00
CA LEU A 292 -48.26 23.19 -11.40
C LEU A 292 -48.70 21.85 -10.79
N VAL A 293 -48.78 21.78 -9.46
CA VAL A 293 -49.35 20.63 -8.76
C VAL A 293 -50.85 20.54 -9.05
N VAL A 294 -51.29 19.39 -9.58
CA VAL A 294 -52.69 19.16 -9.97
C VAL A 294 -53.53 18.81 -8.73
N ASP A 295 -53.91 19.84 -7.98
CA ASP A 295 -54.87 19.79 -6.89
C ASP A 295 -55.73 21.07 -6.93
N ALA A 296 -57.03 20.95 -6.63
CA ALA A 296 -57.94 22.08 -6.65
C ALA A 296 -57.60 23.14 -5.58
N ALA A 297 -56.81 22.81 -4.56
CA ALA A 297 -56.33 23.74 -3.53
C ALA A 297 -55.02 24.46 -3.91
N THR A 298 -54.33 24.05 -4.99
CA THR A 298 -53.09 24.70 -5.44
C THR A 298 -53.36 26.15 -5.79
N ALA A 299 -52.55 27.07 -5.27
CA ALA A 299 -52.70 28.52 -5.47
C ALA A 299 -51.61 29.15 -6.37
N ALA A 300 -50.45 28.50 -6.48
CA ALA A 300 -49.29 28.98 -7.21
C ALA A 300 -48.48 27.82 -7.80
N LEU A 301 -47.57 28.13 -8.71
CA LEU A 301 -46.56 27.18 -9.20
C LEU A 301 -45.64 26.76 -8.04
N THR A 302 -45.16 25.52 -8.11
CA THR A 302 -44.20 24.92 -7.20
C THR A 302 -42.86 24.83 -7.89
N GLN A 303 -41.85 25.45 -7.28
CA GLN A 303 -40.48 25.32 -7.75
C GLN A 303 -39.92 23.96 -7.31
N LEU A 304 -39.50 23.15 -8.27
CA LEU A 304 -38.81 21.89 -8.01
C LEU A 304 -37.42 22.18 -7.43
N PRO A 305 -36.93 21.36 -6.49
CA PRO A 305 -35.63 21.60 -5.85
C PRO A 305 -34.49 21.58 -6.87
N GLN A 306 -33.42 22.33 -6.60
CA GLN A 306 -32.14 22.08 -7.25
C GLN A 306 -31.40 20.99 -6.46
N GLN A 307 -30.78 20.05 -7.16
CA GLN A 307 -29.99 18.99 -6.55
C GLN A 307 -28.52 19.23 -6.87
N GLU A 308 -27.73 19.60 -5.87
CA GLU A 308 -26.28 19.65 -6.00
C GLU A 308 -25.69 18.24 -5.89
N ALA A 309 -24.72 17.93 -6.75
CA ALA A 309 -24.03 16.66 -6.73
C ALA A 309 -23.05 16.62 -5.55
N THR A 310 -23.19 15.63 -4.67
CA THR A 310 -22.26 15.38 -3.55
C THR A 310 -21.09 14.47 -3.94
N GLU A 311 -21.17 13.84 -5.12
CA GLU A 311 -20.15 12.94 -5.68
C GLU A 311 -19.97 13.19 -7.19
N PRO A 312 -18.84 12.78 -7.79
CA PRO A 312 -18.65 12.84 -9.24
C PRO A 312 -19.75 12.06 -9.97
N SER A 313 -20.38 12.69 -10.95
CA SER A 313 -21.41 12.06 -11.79
C SER A 313 -20.82 10.97 -12.69
N TYR A 314 -19.54 11.10 -13.04
CA TYR A 314 -18.76 10.12 -13.77
C TYR A 314 -17.34 10.06 -13.20
N GLU A 315 -16.85 8.85 -12.96
CA GLU A 315 -15.51 8.60 -12.46
C GLU A 315 -14.85 7.49 -13.29
N HIS A 316 -13.68 7.81 -13.83
CA HIS A 316 -12.86 6.90 -14.62
C HIS A 316 -11.58 6.60 -13.84
N ALA A 317 -11.37 5.33 -13.45
CA ALA A 317 -10.23 4.92 -12.65
C ALA A 317 -9.43 3.83 -13.35
N GLU A 318 -8.12 4.03 -13.42
CA GLU A 318 -7.17 3.15 -14.09
C GLU A 318 -6.08 2.69 -13.13
N ARG A 319 -5.66 1.44 -13.27
CA ARG A 319 -4.49 0.88 -12.61
C ARG A 319 -3.63 0.12 -13.60
N VAL A 320 -2.52 0.72 -14.01
CA VAL A 320 -1.53 0.09 -14.88
C VAL A 320 -0.44 -0.55 -14.04
N VAL A 321 -0.12 -1.81 -14.32
CA VAL A 321 1.00 -2.55 -13.72
C VAL A 321 2.01 -2.87 -14.79
N VAL A 322 3.16 -2.19 -14.73
CA VAL A 322 4.32 -2.37 -15.60
C VAL A 322 5.30 -3.33 -14.92
N GLN A 323 5.48 -4.52 -15.47
CA GLN A 323 6.44 -5.50 -14.94
C GLN A 323 7.84 -5.31 -15.52
N ASP A 324 7.91 -4.95 -16.80
CA ASP A 324 9.14 -4.66 -17.54
C ASP A 324 8.89 -3.44 -18.42
N THR A 325 9.78 -2.44 -18.37
CA THR A 325 9.68 -1.22 -19.19
C THR A 325 9.81 -1.50 -20.69
N GLU A 326 10.31 -2.68 -21.09
CA GLU A 326 10.40 -3.09 -22.51
C GLU A 326 9.29 -4.08 -22.93
N GLY A 327 8.49 -4.53 -21.97
CA GLY A 327 7.46 -5.57 -22.14
C GLY A 327 6.03 -5.03 -22.12
N ASP A 328 5.09 -5.97 -22.09
CA ASP A 328 3.66 -5.65 -21.98
C ASP A 328 3.31 -5.28 -20.53
N ALA A 329 2.27 -4.48 -20.35
CA ALA A 329 1.70 -4.14 -19.05
C ALA A 329 0.25 -4.63 -18.94
N THR A 330 -0.28 -4.67 -17.73
CA THR A 330 -1.71 -4.92 -17.50
C THR A 330 -2.40 -3.66 -17.02
N LEU A 331 -3.60 -3.37 -17.52
CA LEU A 331 -4.42 -2.25 -17.08
C LEU A 331 -5.75 -2.76 -16.55
N ASP A 332 -6.09 -2.37 -15.31
CA ASP A 332 -7.42 -2.55 -14.73
C ASP A 332 -8.15 -1.20 -14.80
N ALA A 333 -9.25 -1.15 -15.55
CA ALA A 333 -10.06 0.05 -15.72
C ALA A 333 -11.42 -0.11 -15.04
N THR A 334 -11.91 0.95 -14.41
CA THR A 334 -13.22 1.04 -13.77
C THR A 334 -13.93 2.33 -14.18
N GLU A 335 -15.08 2.19 -14.82
CA GLU A 335 -16.03 3.28 -15.09
C GLU A 335 -17.11 3.26 -14.02
N THR A 336 -17.31 4.38 -13.32
CA THR A 336 -18.41 4.54 -12.38
C THR A 336 -19.32 5.67 -12.83
N TYR A 337 -20.58 5.34 -13.07
CA TYR A 337 -21.63 6.28 -13.46
C TYR A 337 -22.61 6.44 -12.31
N ARG A 338 -22.99 7.69 -12.00
CA ARG A 338 -23.92 8.02 -10.91
C ARG A 338 -25.02 8.96 -11.39
N GLY A 339 -26.19 8.91 -10.73
CA GLY A 339 -27.27 9.85 -11.02
C GLY A 339 -27.79 9.68 -12.46
N ASN A 340 -27.94 10.79 -13.19
CA ASN A 340 -28.39 10.74 -14.60
C ASN A 340 -27.41 9.97 -15.51
N TYR A 341 -26.13 9.88 -15.17
CA TYR A 341 -25.16 9.09 -15.95
C TYR A 341 -25.35 7.59 -15.74
N ALA A 342 -25.83 7.15 -14.57
CA ALA A 342 -26.17 5.75 -14.34
C ALA A 342 -27.38 5.34 -15.19
N ASP A 343 -28.39 6.20 -15.28
CA ASP A 343 -29.54 5.99 -16.18
C ASP A 343 -29.09 5.91 -17.64
N TRP A 344 -28.23 6.83 -18.10
CA TRP A 344 -27.64 6.78 -19.45
C TRP A 344 -26.87 5.47 -19.69
N ALA A 345 -26.07 5.02 -18.72
CA ALA A 345 -25.32 3.78 -18.84
C ALA A 345 -26.26 2.57 -18.95
N ARG A 346 -27.35 2.53 -18.18
CA ARG A 346 -28.38 1.47 -18.30
C ARG A 346 -29.01 1.46 -19.68
N GLU A 347 -29.43 2.62 -20.19
CA GLU A 347 -29.99 2.75 -21.55
C GLU A 347 -29.02 2.25 -22.63
N ARG A 348 -27.73 2.51 -22.43
CA ARG A 348 -26.69 2.19 -23.40
C ARG A 348 -26.22 0.74 -23.36
N PHE A 349 -26.22 0.11 -22.18
CA PHE A 349 -25.48 -1.12 -21.92
C PHE A 349 -26.31 -2.29 -21.37
N SER A 350 -27.49 -2.06 -20.79
CA SER A 350 -28.28 -3.12 -20.11
C SER A 350 -28.70 -4.25 -21.06
N ASP A 351 -29.08 -3.92 -22.29
CA ASP A 351 -29.55 -4.88 -23.31
C ASP A 351 -28.50 -5.19 -24.39
N SER A 352 -27.28 -4.64 -24.28
CA SER A 352 -26.26 -4.83 -25.32
C SER A 352 -25.51 -6.14 -25.14
N ALA A 353 -25.13 -6.79 -26.24
CA ALA A 353 -24.38 -8.04 -26.17
C ALA A 353 -23.00 -7.83 -25.52
N PRO A 354 -22.39 -8.86 -24.90
CA PRO A 354 -21.04 -8.76 -24.35
C PRO A 354 -20.01 -8.21 -25.37
N GLU A 355 -20.18 -8.50 -26.65
CA GLU A 355 -19.33 -7.97 -27.73
C GLU A 355 -19.43 -6.45 -27.91
N ASP A 356 -20.56 -5.83 -27.56
CA ASP A 356 -20.71 -4.38 -27.61
C ASP A 356 -20.03 -3.71 -26.41
N HIS A 357 -20.08 -4.34 -25.23
CA HIS A 357 -19.28 -3.91 -24.07
C HIS A 357 -17.79 -3.98 -24.38
N ARG A 358 -17.34 -5.08 -25.01
CA ARG A 358 -15.95 -5.26 -25.45
C ARG A 358 -15.50 -4.16 -26.41
N LYS A 359 -16.29 -3.86 -27.43
CA LYS A 359 -15.98 -2.78 -28.40
C LYS A 359 -15.85 -1.43 -27.73
N VAL A 360 -16.76 -1.10 -26.81
CA VAL A 360 -16.73 0.18 -26.10
C VAL A 360 -15.49 0.29 -25.22
N MET A 361 -15.21 -0.74 -24.41
CA MET A 361 -14.04 -0.75 -23.52
C MET A 361 -12.71 -0.75 -24.29
N LEU A 362 -12.60 -1.48 -25.41
CA LEU A 362 -11.42 -1.45 -26.27
C LEU A 362 -11.22 -0.09 -26.95
N ALA A 363 -12.29 0.55 -27.40
CA ALA A 363 -12.22 1.84 -28.09
C ALA A 363 -11.65 2.97 -27.21
N LEU A 364 -11.79 2.86 -25.89
CA LEU A 364 -11.21 3.82 -24.94
C LEU A 364 -9.67 3.84 -25.01
N TYR A 365 -9.05 2.68 -25.25
CA TYR A 365 -7.60 2.51 -25.12
C TYR A 365 -6.87 2.28 -26.45
N GLU A 366 -7.56 1.84 -27.51
CA GLU A 366 -6.92 1.52 -28.81
C GLU A 366 -6.14 2.69 -29.40
N LYS A 367 -6.60 3.92 -29.18
CA LYS A 367 -5.91 5.13 -29.64
C LYS A 367 -4.61 5.39 -28.86
N THR A 368 -4.62 5.16 -27.55
CA THR A 368 -3.48 5.43 -26.65
C THR A 368 -2.47 4.28 -26.66
N TYR A 369 -2.95 3.05 -26.75
CA TYR A 369 -2.16 1.81 -26.77
C TYR A 369 -2.57 0.93 -27.97
N PRO A 370 -1.98 1.16 -29.15
CA PRO A 370 -2.32 0.39 -30.36
C PRO A 370 -2.12 -1.12 -30.17
N GLY A 371 -3.14 -1.92 -30.49
CA GLY A 371 -3.12 -3.37 -30.29
C GLY A 371 -3.44 -3.85 -28.87
N VAL A 372 -4.05 -2.99 -28.04
CA VAL A 372 -4.60 -3.37 -26.74
C VAL A 372 -5.59 -4.54 -26.88
N THR A 373 -5.57 -5.46 -25.92
CA THR A 373 -6.50 -6.61 -25.89
C THR A 373 -7.14 -6.76 -24.53
N LEU A 374 -8.35 -7.31 -24.50
CA LEU A 374 -9.04 -7.66 -23.26
C LEU A 374 -8.55 -9.03 -22.75
N LEU A 375 -8.21 -9.10 -21.47
CA LEU A 375 -7.81 -10.35 -20.81
C LEU A 375 -9.02 -11.16 -20.33
N GLU A 376 -10.13 -10.48 -20.03
CA GLU A 376 -11.42 -11.07 -19.70
C GLU A 376 -12.56 -10.21 -20.25
N ASP A 377 -13.77 -10.76 -20.29
CA ASP A 377 -14.95 -9.99 -20.69
C ASP A 377 -15.24 -8.88 -19.65
N PRO A 378 -15.57 -7.65 -20.10
CA PRO A 378 -15.92 -6.57 -19.19
C PRO A 378 -17.07 -6.97 -18.27
N LYS A 379 -16.95 -6.64 -16.98
CA LYS A 379 -17.99 -6.90 -15.99
C LYS A 379 -18.86 -5.67 -15.85
N TRP A 380 -20.16 -5.90 -15.98
CA TRP A 380 -21.21 -4.90 -15.77
C TRP A 380 -21.88 -5.15 -14.42
N GLN A 381 -21.90 -4.13 -13.57
CA GLN A 381 -22.57 -4.19 -12.27
C GLN A 381 -23.49 -2.98 -12.10
N ASP A 382 -24.79 -3.22 -12.13
CA ASP A 382 -25.79 -2.22 -11.76
C ASP A 382 -26.09 -2.30 -10.25
N ILE A 383 -25.62 -1.30 -9.50
CA ILE A 383 -25.86 -1.14 -8.08
C ILE A 383 -27.09 -0.23 -7.92
N ALA A 384 -28.26 -0.79 -8.28
CA ALA A 384 -29.52 -0.07 -8.35
C ALA A 384 -29.86 0.68 -7.05
N GLN A 385 -29.57 0.11 -5.87
CA GLN A 385 -29.87 0.73 -4.57
C GLN A 385 -29.15 2.06 -4.32
N GLU A 386 -28.09 2.35 -5.07
CA GLU A 386 -27.29 3.57 -4.95
C GLU A 386 -27.39 4.48 -6.18
N ASN A 387 -28.21 4.10 -7.16
CA ASN A 387 -28.23 4.71 -8.49
C ASN A 387 -26.82 4.84 -9.10
N ARG A 388 -26.09 3.73 -9.05
CA ARG A 388 -24.71 3.62 -9.46
C ARG A 388 -24.53 2.43 -10.39
N VAL A 389 -23.81 2.66 -11.47
CA VAL A 389 -23.40 1.61 -12.41
C VAL A 389 -21.88 1.57 -12.42
N VAL A 390 -21.33 0.37 -12.35
CA VAL A 390 -19.89 0.13 -12.41
C VAL A 390 -19.57 -0.81 -13.57
N MET A 391 -18.68 -0.40 -14.46
CA MET A 391 -18.09 -1.27 -15.47
C MET A 391 -16.61 -1.47 -15.17
N THR A 392 -16.15 -2.72 -15.12
CA THR A 392 -14.73 -3.03 -14.94
C THR A 392 -14.21 -3.84 -16.11
N ALA A 393 -13.02 -3.52 -16.60
CA ALA A 393 -12.34 -4.32 -17.62
C ALA A 393 -10.85 -4.44 -17.30
N ARG A 394 -10.26 -5.55 -17.72
CA ARG A 394 -8.83 -5.81 -17.59
C ARG A 394 -8.20 -6.02 -18.96
N PHE A 395 -7.11 -5.33 -19.23
CA PHE A 395 -6.45 -5.28 -20.52
C PHE A 395 -4.99 -5.72 -20.45
N SER A 396 -4.49 -6.23 -21.58
CA SER A 396 -3.07 -6.32 -21.87
C SER A 396 -2.68 -5.15 -22.77
N LEU A 397 -1.74 -4.34 -22.30
CA LEU A 397 -1.19 -3.20 -23.03
C LEU A 397 0.14 -3.61 -23.68
N PRO A 398 0.25 -3.62 -25.01
CA PRO A 398 1.50 -3.97 -25.67
C PRO A 398 2.50 -2.80 -25.58
N LYS A 399 3.62 -3.01 -24.88
CA LYS A 399 4.72 -2.04 -24.73
C LYS A 399 4.28 -0.58 -24.49
N PRO A 400 3.50 -0.30 -23.43
CA PRO A 400 2.93 1.03 -23.21
C PRO A 400 3.96 2.06 -22.73
N VAL A 401 5.13 1.63 -22.27
CA VAL A 401 6.21 2.51 -21.80
C VAL A 401 7.15 2.84 -22.95
N THR A 402 7.40 4.13 -23.17
CA THR A 402 8.42 4.60 -24.12
C THR A 402 9.59 5.24 -23.40
N HIS A 403 10.82 4.98 -23.84
CA HIS A 403 12.03 5.56 -23.26
C HIS A 403 12.64 6.60 -24.21
N LYS A 404 12.69 7.88 -23.79
CA LYS A 404 13.23 9.00 -24.59
C LYS A 404 14.00 9.98 -23.69
N GLU A 405 15.18 10.42 -24.13
CA GLU A 405 15.95 11.49 -23.48
C GLU A 405 16.17 11.29 -21.96
N LYS A 406 16.38 10.03 -21.53
CA LYS A 406 16.49 9.59 -20.12
C LYS A 406 15.20 9.62 -19.30
N TRP A 407 14.04 9.58 -19.96
CA TRP A 407 12.73 9.50 -19.32
C TRP A 407 11.96 8.29 -19.81
N TYR A 408 11.35 7.58 -18.88
CA TYR A 408 10.30 6.59 -19.12
C TYR A 408 8.96 7.32 -19.15
N GLN A 409 8.16 7.06 -20.17
CA GLN A 409 6.93 7.80 -20.44
C GLN A 409 5.76 6.82 -20.64
N LEU A 410 4.63 7.09 -19.99
CA LEU A 410 3.38 6.35 -20.15
C LEU A 410 2.26 7.32 -20.49
N ALA A 411 1.67 7.14 -21.67
CA ALA A 411 0.61 8.02 -22.17
C ALA A 411 -0.72 7.78 -21.43
N PHE A 412 -1.52 8.82 -21.24
CA PHE A 412 -2.89 8.74 -20.72
C PHE A 412 -3.86 9.61 -21.54
N ASP A 413 -5.14 9.24 -21.57
CA ASP A 413 -6.23 9.97 -22.24
C ASP A 413 -7.48 9.95 -21.36
N SER A 414 -7.68 11.02 -20.60
CA SER A 414 -8.77 11.21 -19.66
C SER A 414 -10.10 11.45 -20.39
N GLN A 415 -10.97 10.45 -20.33
CA GLN A 415 -12.32 10.50 -20.92
C GLN A 415 -13.27 11.47 -20.19
N VAL A 416 -12.86 11.98 -19.04
CA VAL A 416 -13.69 12.75 -18.12
C VAL A 416 -13.94 14.17 -18.63
N ILE A 417 -12.98 14.74 -19.36
CA ILE A 417 -13.08 16.08 -19.96
C ILE A 417 -13.72 16.02 -21.35
N SER A 418 -13.58 14.90 -22.05
CA SER A 418 -14.03 14.75 -23.43
C SER A 418 -15.52 15.08 -23.59
N ASP A 419 -15.83 15.91 -24.59
CA ASP A 419 -17.18 16.39 -24.90
C ASP A 419 -17.97 16.95 -23.70
N SER A 420 -17.27 17.49 -22.69
CA SER A 420 -17.91 18.05 -21.49
C SER A 420 -18.55 19.42 -21.75
N LEU A 421 -17.89 20.27 -22.54
CA LEU A 421 -18.31 21.64 -22.83
C LEU A 421 -19.11 21.78 -24.13
N GLY A 422 -19.03 20.80 -25.05
CA GLY A 422 -19.81 20.78 -26.30
C GLY A 422 -19.73 22.06 -27.15
N ILE A 423 -18.60 22.76 -27.15
CA ILE A 423 -18.47 24.11 -27.76
C ILE A 423 -18.82 24.05 -29.26
N PRO A 424 -19.78 24.86 -29.74
CA PRO A 424 -20.21 24.82 -31.13
C PRO A 424 -19.20 25.51 -32.06
N ASP A 425 -19.21 25.13 -33.35
CA ASP A 425 -18.34 25.75 -34.38
C ASP A 425 -18.60 27.25 -34.57
N LYS A 426 -19.87 27.67 -34.45
CA LYS A 426 -20.29 29.08 -34.53
C LYS A 426 -20.21 29.72 -33.14
N LEU A 427 -19.15 30.49 -32.90
CA LEU A 427 -18.91 31.17 -31.61
C LEU A 427 -19.64 32.51 -31.47
N VAL A 428 -19.89 33.20 -32.59
CA VAL A 428 -20.67 34.45 -32.59
C VAL A 428 -22.13 34.07 -32.68
N ARG A 429 -22.84 34.28 -31.57
CA ARG A 429 -24.22 33.83 -31.38
C ARG A 429 -25.10 34.95 -30.88
N ASN A 430 -26.39 34.84 -31.15
CA ASN A 430 -27.40 35.79 -30.69
C ASN A 430 -27.93 35.42 -29.31
N PHE A 431 -27.95 34.13 -28.98
CA PHE A 431 -28.54 33.60 -27.75
C PHE A 431 -27.49 32.99 -26.83
N PRO A 432 -27.75 32.94 -25.51
CA PRO A 432 -26.96 32.12 -24.60
C PRO A 432 -26.89 30.66 -25.07
N PHE A 433 -25.82 29.98 -24.67
CA PHE A 433 -25.53 28.60 -25.02
C PHE A 433 -25.71 27.70 -23.81
N ALA A 434 -26.60 26.71 -23.88
CA ALA A 434 -26.78 25.67 -22.88
C ALA A 434 -25.69 24.61 -23.05
N LEU A 435 -25.06 24.21 -21.95
CA LEU A 435 -24.06 23.16 -21.97
C LEU A 435 -24.76 21.79 -22.07
N PRO A 436 -24.38 20.89 -23.00
CA PRO A 436 -25.10 19.63 -23.22
C PRO A 436 -25.19 18.73 -21.97
N LYS A 437 -24.16 18.76 -21.12
CA LYS A 437 -24.09 18.02 -19.86
C LYS A 437 -24.48 18.86 -18.64
N GLY A 438 -24.86 20.13 -18.83
CA GLY A 438 -25.16 21.07 -17.76
C GLY A 438 -24.01 21.24 -16.77
N LYS A 439 -24.34 21.45 -15.49
CA LYS A 439 -23.35 21.35 -14.40
C LYS A 439 -22.86 19.90 -14.31
N TYR A 440 -21.56 19.72 -14.47
CA TYR A 440 -20.94 18.41 -14.56
C TYR A 440 -19.74 18.35 -13.60
N TRP A 441 -19.64 17.24 -12.87
CA TRP A 441 -18.47 16.91 -12.07
C TRP A 441 -17.98 15.53 -12.47
N GLY A 442 -16.78 15.49 -13.04
CA GLY A 442 -16.09 14.28 -13.40
C GLY A 442 -14.78 14.10 -12.64
N ARG A 443 -14.38 12.85 -12.42
CA ARG A 443 -13.11 12.49 -11.78
C ARG A 443 -12.32 11.48 -12.60
N TYR A 444 -11.04 11.76 -12.83
CA TYR A 444 -10.10 10.80 -13.41
C TYR A 444 -9.10 10.33 -12.35
N ARG A 445 -8.78 9.04 -12.33
CA ARG A 445 -7.75 8.47 -11.47
C ARG A 445 -6.85 7.55 -12.28
N MET A 446 -5.54 7.66 -12.08
CA MET A 446 -4.54 6.77 -12.67
C MET A 446 -3.56 6.31 -11.60
N GLN A 447 -3.43 5.00 -11.43
CA GLN A 447 -2.38 4.36 -10.65
C GLN A 447 -1.40 3.65 -11.58
N ILE A 448 -0.11 4.01 -11.54
CA ILE A 448 0.94 3.30 -12.27
C ILE A 448 1.82 2.59 -11.25
N VAL A 449 1.88 1.26 -11.35
CA VAL A 449 2.82 0.44 -10.61
C VAL A 449 3.99 0.13 -11.53
N TRP A 450 5.11 0.81 -11.32
CA TRP A 450 6.36 0.57 -12.03
C TRP A 450 7.02 -0.75 -11.59
N PRO A 451 8.02 -1.25 -12.35
CA PRO A 451 8.79 -2.42 -11.93
C PRO A 451 9.47 -2.24 -10.56
N GLU A 452 9.81 -3.33 -9.87
CA GLU A 452 10.37 -3.27 -8.51
C GLU A 452 11.70 -2.50 -8.39
N ASN A 453 12.47 -2.44 -9.48
CA ASN A 453 13.71 -1.68 -9.57
C ASN A 453 13.48 -0.19 -9.88
N PHE A 454 12.25 0.32 -9.79
CA PHE A 454 11.91 1.70 -10.09
C PHE A 454 11.40 2.38 -8.81
N ASP A 455 11.98 3.52 -8.41
CA ASP A 455 11.62 4.23 -7.17
C ASP A 455 11.22 5.68 -7.49
N ALA A 456 9.95 5.89 -7.85
CA ALA A 456 9.40 7.19 -8.18
C ALA A 456 9.59 8.17 -7.00
N LYS A 457 10.29 9.28 -7.25
CA LYS A 457 10.73 10.24 -6.21
C LYS A 457 10.44 11.70 -6.53
N ASP A 458 9.42 11.98 -7.33
CA ASP A 458 9.04 13.37 -7.60
C ASP A 458 8.11 13.94 -6.55
N VAL A 459 8.37 15.21 -6.20
CA VAL A 459 7.54 16.04 -5.31
C VAL A 459 6.16 16.22 -5.97
N PRO A 460 5.05 16.15 -5.21
CA PRO A 460 3.73 16.45 -5.75
C PRO A 460 3.72 17.88 -6.34
N ILE A 461 3.36 17.98 -7.62
CA ILE A 461 3.02 19.25 -8.25
C ILE A 461 1.49 19.27 -8.35
N SER A 462 0.85 20.08 -7.51
CA SER A 462 -0.58 20.36 -7.67
C SER A 462 -0.75 21.46 -8.71
N LYS A 463 -1.56 21.18 -9.72
CA LYS A 463 -1.95 22.18 -10.72
C LYS A 463 -3.44 22.39 -10.63
N GLN A 464 -3.83 23.65 -10.49
CA GLN A 464 -5.22 24.06 -10.51
C GLN A 464 -5.43 25.12 -11.58
N ILE A 465 -6.55 25.00 -12.28
CA ILE A 465 -7.06 26.05 -13.15
C ILE A 465 -8.47 26.37 -12.69
N ASP A 466 -8.66 27.59 -12.21
CA ASP A 466 -9.96 28.11 -11.87
C ASP A 466 -10.36 29.23 -12.85
N THR A 467 -11.42 28.99 -13.62
CA THR A 467 -11.96 29.96 -14.59
C THR A 467 -13.40 30.32 -14.20
N PRO A 468 -14.02 31.33 -14.83
CA PRO A 468 -15.44 31.59 -14.65
C PRO A 468 -16.36 30.43 -15.06
N PHE A 469 -15.90 29.53 -15.93
CA PHE A 469 -16.74 28.49 -16.55
C PHE A 469 -16.55 27.11 -15.94
N PHE A 470 -15.32 26.79 -15.55
CA PHE A 470 -14.95 25.48 -14.99
C PHE A 470 -13.76 25.60 -14.04
N ASN A 471 -13.62 24.60 -13.18
CA ASN A 471 -12.48 24.36 -12.33
C ASN A 471 -11.89 22.98 -12.67
N VAL A 472 -10.57 22.87 -12.75
CA VAL A 472 -9.87 21.59 -12.77
C VAL A 472 -8.74 21.64 -11.75
N ALA A 473 -8.64 20.58 -10.94
CA ALA A 473 -7.61 20.41 -9.93
C ALA A 473 -7.03 19.00 -10.06
N GLU A 474 -5.70 18.90 -10.13
CA GLU A 474 -4.99 17.62 -10.11
C GLU A 474 -4.06 17.51 -8.91
N ASN A 475 -3.96 16.29 -8.38
CA ASN A 475 -3.04 15.92 -7.31
C ASN A 475 -2.47 14.55 -7.65
N TYR A 476 -1.17 14.34 -7.42
CA TYR A 476 -0.57 13.02 -7.51
C TYR A 476 0.44 12.78 -6.39
N ILE A 477 0.67 11.51 -6.08
CA ILE A 477 1.51 11.06 -4.98
C ILE A 477 2.38 9.90 -5.47
N THR A 478 3.67 9.95 -5.19
CA THR A 478 4.64 8.90 -5.50
C THR A 478 5.02 8.12 -4.23
N ARG A 479 4.96 6.78 -4.29
CA ARG A 479 5.20 5.86 -3.16
C ARG A 479 5.93 4.61 -3.60
N GLY A 480 7.26 4.64 -3.53
CA GLY A 480 8.07 3.52 -3.99
C GLY A 480 7.93 3.39 -5.50
N ASN A 481 7.49 2.23 -5.98
CA ASN A 481 7.20 2.03 -7.40
C ASN A 481 5.76 2.44 -7.80
N LEU A 482 4.95 2.95 -6.87
CA LEU A 482 3.60 3.42 -7.16
C LEU A 482 3.59 4.92 -7.47
N PHE A 483 2.93 5.29 -8.56
CA PHE A 483 2.49 6.65 -8.87
C PHE A 483 0.96 6.66 -8.82
N ASP A 484 0.34 7.55 -8.06
CA ASP A 484 -1.12 7.65 -7.90
C ASP A 484 -1.58 9.07 -8.20
N TYR A 485 -2.39 9.25 -9.24
CA TYR A 485 -2.85 10.53 -9.77
C TYR A 485 -4.37 10.61 -9.70
N GLN A 486 -4.88 11.78 -9.30
CA GLN A 486 -6.30 12.11 -9.33
C GLN A 486 -6.51 13.51 -9.90
N MET A 487 -7.51 13.64 -10.77
CA MET A 487 -7.98 14.92 -11.31
C MET A 487 -9.48 15.06 -11.11
N ASP A 488 -9.90 16.17 -10.53
CA ASP A 488 -11.29 16.58 -10.41
C ASP A 488 -11.59 17.72 -11.38
N TYR A 489 -12.63 17.57 -12.20
CA TYR A 489 -13.06 18.55 -13.19
C TYR A 489 -14.54 18.92 -12.97
N ARG A 490 -14.81 20.21 -12.80
CA ARG A 490 -16.13 20.75 -12.48
C ARG A 490 -16.53 21.87 -13.44
N VAL A 491 -17.69 21.75 -14.05
CA VAL A 491 -18.34 22.81 -14.82
C VAL A 491 -19.25 23.61 -13.89
N LYS A 492 -19.05 24.93 -13.82
CA LYS A 492 -19.65 25.79 -12.79
C LYS A 492 -21.10 26.16 -13.09
N GLU A 493 -21.43 26.33 -14.36
CA GLU A 493 -22.75 26.78 -14.83
C GLU A 493 -23.37 25.81 -15.83
N ASP A 494 -24.69 25.81 -15.97
CA ASP A 494 -25.42 25.01 -16.97
C ASP A 494 -25.60 25.74 -18.32
N SER A 495 -25.29 27.04 -18.35
CA SER A 495 -25.42 27.90 -19.53
C SER A 495 -24.38 29.02 -19.56
N ILE A 496 -24.09 29.52 -20.77
CA ILE A 496 -23.02 30.49 -21.06
C ILE A 496 -23.61 31.68 -21.83
N PRO A 497 -23.38 32.93 -21.39
CA PRO A 497 -23.80 34.10 -22.14
C PRO A 497 -23.21 34.13 -23.56
N ALA A 498 -23.98 34.58 -24.55
CA ALA A 498 -23.55 34.62 -25.96
C ALA A 498 -22.20 35.37 -26.14
N THR A 499 -21.99 36.45 -25.39
CA THR A 499 -20.77 37.26 -25.43
C THR A 499 -19.54 36.58 -24.81
N ALA A 500 -19.75 35.57 -23.95
CA ALA A 500 -18.69 34.88 -23.22
C ALA A 500 -18.24 33.58 -23.90
N LEU A 501 -18.90 33.16 -24.99
CA LEU A 501 -18.57 31.92 -25.70
C LEU A 501 -17.15 31.92 -26.33
N PRO A 502 -16.64 33.04 -26.91
CA PRO A 502 -15.24 33.12 -27.33
C PRO A 502 -14.26 32.96 -26.15
N ASP A 503 -14.59 33.50 -24.98
CA ASP A 503 -13.79 33.34 -23.77
C ASP A 503 -13.80 31.89 -23.28
N LEU A 504 -14.96 31.22 -23.30
CA LEU A 504 -15.05 29.78 -23.00
C LEU A 504 -14.15 28.96 -23.92
N GLN A 505 -14.15 29.21 -25.23
CA GLN A 505 -13.28 28.49 -26.17
C GLN A 505 -11.79 28.79 -25.93
N LYS A 506 -11.46 30.03 -25.57
CA LYS A 506 -10.08 30.39 -25.23
C LYS A 506 -9.62 29.67 -23.95
N GLU A 507 -10.45 29.69 -22.92
CA GLU A 507 -10.18 29.07 -21.63
C GLU A 507 -10.17 27.54 -21.72
N SER A 508 -11.04 26.92 -22.54
CA SER A 508 -11.11 25.46 -22.71
C SER A 508 -9.82 24.87 -23.25
N LYS A 509 -9.00 25.63 -24.00
CA LYS A 509 -7.66 25.18 -24.45
C LYS A 509 -6.74 24.82 -23.28
N LYS A 510 -6.96 25.41 -22.11
CA LYS A 510 -6.21 25.08 -20.89
C LYS A 510 -6.50 23.65 -20.39
N LEU A 511 -7.64 23.06 -20.77
CA LEU A 511 -8.00 21.69 -20.42
C LEU A 511 -7.18 20.65 -21.21
N ASN A 512 -6.58 21.02 -22.34
CA ASN A 512 -5.79 20.08 -23.16
C ASN A 512 -4.62 19.46 -22.39
N GLU A 513 -4.05 20.18 -21.43
CA GLU A 513 -2.94 19.71 -20.60
C GLU A 513 -3.36 18.63 -19.59
N PHE A 514 -4.67 18.48 -19.35
CA PHE A 514 -5.26 17.50 -18.43
C PHE A 514 -6.04 16.39 -19.15
N ALA A 515 -6.49 16.67 -20.38
CA ALA A 515 -7.27 15.73 -21.18
C ALA A 515 -6.41 14.54 -21.64
N SER A 516 -5.14 14.77 -22.01
CA SER A 516 -4.23 13.72 -22.43
C SER A 516 -2.78 14.17 -22.28
N GLY A 517 -1.87 13.24 -22.00
CA GLY A 517 -0.45 13.55 -21.84
C GLY A 517 0.41 12.32 -21.59
N ASP A 518 1.64 12.54 -21.13
CA ASP A 518 2.54 11.47 -20.68
C ASP A 518 2.84 11.66 -19.19
N PHE A 519 2.66 10.61 -18.39
CA PHE A 519 3.36 10.50 -17.12
C PHE A 519 4.82 10.18 -17.38
N ARG A 520 5.73 10.89 -16.73
CA ARG A 520 7.18 10.79 -17.00
C ARG A 520 7.94 10.53 -15.73
N GLU A 521 8.90 9.61 -15.84
CA GLU A 521 9.80 9.27 -14.75
C GLU A 521 11.26 9.21 -15.25
N SER A 522 12.18 9.77 -14.48
CA SER A 522 13.59 9.91 -14.88
C SER A 522 14.34 8.57 -14.78
N GLU A 523 15.29 8.31 -15.66
CA GLU A 523 16.20 7.15 -15.54
C GLU A 523 16.98 7.15 -14.21
N SER A 524 17.14 8.33 -13.57
CA SER A 524 17.75 8.45 -12.24
C SER A 524 16.97 7.76 -11.13
N VAL A 525 15.68 7.43 -11.33
CA VAL A 525 14.88 6.69 -10.36
C VAL A 525 14.94 5.17 -10.57
N VAL A 526 15.62 4.70 -11.62
CA VAL A 526 15.93 3.28 -11.81
C VAL A 526 17.04 2.88 -10.85
N LEU A 527 16.71 1.92 -9.99
CA LEU A 527 17.61 1.36 -9.00
C LEU A 527 18.56 0.33 -9.64
N PRO A 528 19.82 0.21 -9.13
CA PRO A 528 20.77 -0.81 -9.60
C PRO A 528 20.23 -2.24 -9.45
N LYS A 529 20.62 -3.18 -10.32
CA LYS A 529 20.11 -4.57 -10.27
C LYS A 529 20.20 -5.23 -8.89
N ASP A 530 21.30 -5.02 -8.18
CA ASP A 530 21.51 -5.64 -6.85
C ASP A 530 20.58 -5.06 -5.78
N SER A 531 19.97 -3.90 -6.02
CA SER A 531 19.05 -3.24 -5.08
C SER A 531 17.69 -3.93 -4.96
N VAL A 532 17.31 -4.75 -5.96
CA VAL A 532 16.02 -5.44 -6.03
C VAL A 532 15.86 -6.44 -4.87
N GLN A 533 16.97 -6.95 -4.32
CA GLN A 533 16.96 -7.86 -3.18
C GLN A 533 16.74 -7.17 -1.82
N PHE A 534 16.65 -5.84 -1.79
CA PHE A 534 16.45 -5.07 -0.57
C PHE A 534 15.04 -4.46 -0.51
N THR A 535 14.41 -4.53 0.66
CA THR A 535 13.19 -3.76 0.99
C THR A 535 13.45 -2.25 0.93
N ILE A 536 12.44 -1.38 0.87
CA ILE A 536 12.63 0.09 0.80
C ILE A 536 13.45 0.60 2.00
N ARG A 537 13.13 0.11 3.20
CA ARG A 537 13.86 0.45 4.43
C ARG A 537 15.33 0.01 4.41
N GLN A 538 15.60 -1.16 3.84
CA GLN A 538 16.96 -1.67 3.65
C GLN A 538 17.69 -0.94 2.52
N ARG A 539 17.00 -0.58 1.43
CA ARG A 539 17.57 0.14 0.27
C ARG A 539 18.09 1.50 0.65
N GLY A 540 17.30 2.26 1.43
CA GLY A 540 17.76 3.49 2.08
C GLY A 540 19.04 3.17 2.83
N SER A 541 18.94 2.41 3.91
CA SER A 541 20.09 2.06 4.76
C SER A 541 21.33 1.51 4.03
N ALA A 542 21.19 0.71 2.99
CA ALA A 542 22.30 0.13 2.22
C ALA A 542 22.96 1.15 1.30
N GLY A 543 22.16 1.97 0.60
CA GLY A 543 22.64 3.11 -0.17
C GLY A 543 23.34 4.12 0.74
N ASP A 544 22.77 4.34 1.91
CA ASP A 544 23.27 5.23 2.95
C ASP A 544 24.65 4.82 3.42
N MET A 545 24.78 3.53 3.72
CA MET A 545 26.02 2.91 4.16
C MET A 545 27.13 2.98 3.13
N ARG A 546 26.82 2.60 1.89
CA ARG A 546 27.78 2.68 0.77
C ARG A 546 28.19 4.13 0.54
N TRP A 547 27.22 5.04 0.49
CA TRP A 547 27.45 6.44 0.23
C TRP A 547 28.23 7.13 1.37
N ILE A 548 27.97 6.82 2.65
CA ILE A 548 28.77 7.31 3.78
C ILE A 548 30.23 6.83 3.63
N GLN A 549 30.46 5.55 3.34
CA GLN A 549 31.80 4.99 3.16
C GLN A 549 32.56 5.67 2.01
N ASP A 550 31.93 5.81 0.85
CA ASP A 550 32.50 6.43 -0.35
C ASP A 550 32.81 7.93 -0.10
N LYS A 551 31.86 8.65 0.50
CA LYS A 551 32.01 10.07 0.78
C LYS A 551 32.99 10.36 1.90
N MET A 552 33.09 9.54 2.95
CA MET A 552 34.10 9.72 4.00
C MET A 552 35.53 9.64 3.43
N GLN A 553 35.78 8.75 2.46
CA GLN A 553 37.09 8.64 1.79
C GLN A 553 37.38 9.82 0.87
N ALA A 554 36.35 10.36 0.22
CA ALA A 554 36.47 11.53 -0.66
C ALA A 554 36.59 12.85 0.11
N TYR A 555 35.81 13.01 1.19
CA TYR A 555 35.64 14.24 1.95
C TYR A 555 36.92 14.68 2.66
N ALA A 556 37.74 13.74 3.12
CA ALA A 556 39.06 14.03 3.69
C ALA A 556 40.02 14.78 2.73
N LYS A 557 39.63 14.97 1.46
CA LYS A 557 40.44 15.57 0.40
C LYS A 557 39.81 16.81 -0.26
N VAL A 558 38.60 17.23 0.12
CA VAL A 558 37.88 18.34 -0.54
C VAL A 558 38.15 19.68 0.17
N SER A 559 38.64 20.67 -0.57
CA SER A 559 38.99 22.00 -0.03
C SER A 559 37.95 23.11 -0.32
N LYS A 560 37.01 22.90 -1.27
CA LYS A 560 35.94 23.85 -1.64
C LYS A 560 34.69 23.08 -2.15
N PRO A 561 33.63 22.92 -1.35
CA PRO A 561 32.45 22.13 -1.72
C PRO A 561 31.47 22.92 -2.61
N THR A 562 30.78 22.23 -3.50
CA THR A 562 29.61 22.69 -4.26
C THR A 562 28.34 22.64 -3.42
N THR A 563 27.23 23.24 -3.89
CA THR A 563 25.92 23.17 -3.21
C THR A 563 25.46 21.74 -2.97
N GLN A 564 25.67 20.85 -3.96
CA GLN A 564 25.35 19.43 -3.83
C GLN A 564 26.24 18.76 -2.79
N GLU A 565 27.53 19.09 -2.74
CA GLU A 565 28.44 18.51 -1.75
C GLU A 565 28.12 19.00 -0.33
N VAL A 566 27.66 20.24 -0.16
CA VAL A 566 27.14 20.72 1.13
C VAL A 566 25.92 19.88 1.53
N ASP A 567 24.92 19.73 0.66
CA ASP A 567 23.71 18.95 0.97
C ASP A 567 24.00 17.46 1.23
N ASP A 568 24.95 16.89 0.47
CA ASP A 568 25.50 15.56 0.70
C ASP A 568 26.13 15.47 2.10
N MET A 569 26.96 16.43 2.51
CA MET A 569 27.54 16.42 3.86
C MET A 569 26.47 16.50 4.96
N CYS A 570 25.43 17.32 4.77
CA CYS A 570 24.31 17.42 5.72
C CYS A 570 23.63 16.08 5.90
N THR A 571 23.28 15.46 4.77
CA THR A 571 22.62 14.16 4.74
C THR A 571 23.50 13.12 5.44
N MET A 572 24.82 13.15 5.24
CA MET A 572 25.76 12.21 5.88
C MET A 572 25.73 12.31 7.40
N VAL A 573 25.78 13.53 7.93
CA VAL A 573 25.75 13.76 9.38
C VAL A 573 24.40 13.41 9.96
N ILE A 574 23.31 13.82 9.32
CA ILE A 574 21.94 13.49 9.75
C ILE A 574 21.75 11.97 9.85
N VAL A 575 22.34 11.23 8.93
CA VAL A 575 22.19 9.77 8.85
C VAL A 575 23.04 9.07 9.89
N GLY A 576 24.27 9.56 10.09
CA GLY A 576 25.07 9.15 11.22
C GLY A 576 24.40 9.43 12.58
N LEU A 577 23.64 10.52 12.69
CA LEU A 577 22.88 10.87 13.90
C LEU A 577 21.62 10.03 14.08
N SER A 578 20.86 9.77 13.01
CA SER A 578 19.70 8.87 13.05
C SER A 578 20.12 7.50 13.56
N ASP A 579 21.30 7.05 13.17
CA ASP A 579 21.86 5.75 13.52
C ASP A 579 22.97 5.82 14.58
N LYS A 580 22.85 6.71 15.57
CA LYS A 580 23.78 6.83 16.71
C LYS A 580 24.06 5.49 17.40
N GLU A 581 23.13 4.54 17.35
CA GLU A 581 23.37 3.18 17.84
C GLU A 581 24.44 2.47 17.02
N LEU A 582 24.45 2.59 15.67
CA LEU A 582 25.40 2.01 14.70
C LEU A 582 26.87 2.40 14.89
N THR A 583 27.23 3.20 15.89
CA THR A 583 28.64 3.50 16.16
C THR A 583 28.86 3.51 17.67
N LYS A 584 29.62 2.53 18.18
CA LYS A 584 30.32 2.64 19.48
C LYS A 584 31.18 3.91 19.57
N ASN A 585 31.49 4.49 18.40
CA ASN A 585 32.15 5.75 18.14
C ASN A 585 31.17 6.89 17.74
N GLY A 586 29.89 6.87 18.11
CA GLY A 586 28.96 7.97 17.84
C GLY A 586 29.44 9.31 18.42
N ASP A 587 30.31 9.26 19.42
CA ASP A 587 31.08 10.38 19.95
C ASP A 587 32.14 10.95 18.98
N LYS A 588 32.41 10.29 17.84
CA LYS A 588 33.36 10.72 16.78
C LYS A 588 32.68 11.39 15.57
N ILE A 589 31.37 11.26 15.36
CA ILE A 589 30.66 12.18 14.43
C ILE A 589 30.54 13.50 15.16
N ASN A 590 31.61 14.29 15.12
CA ASN A 590 31.68 15.56 15.80
C ASN A 590 30.81 16.57 15.06
N THR A 591 29.51 16.58 15.35
CA THR A 591 28.54 17.53 14.79
C THR A 591 28.99 18.97 15.00
N LYS A 592 29.60 19.26 16.15
CA LYS A 592 30.19 20.58 16.45
C LYS A 592 31.33 20.92 15.48
N GLU A 593 32.19 19.97 15.14
CA GLU A 593 33.25 20.14 14.15
C GLU A 593 32.69 20.30 12.74
N MET A 594 31.67 19.54 12.35
CA MET A 594 31.02 19.72 11.05
C MET A 594 30.35 21.09 10.94
N ILE A 595 29.59 21.50 11.96
CA ILE A 595 28.98 22.83 12.01
C ILE A 595 30.07 23.92 11.97
N ARG A 596 31.21 23.70 12.64
CA ARG A 596 32.38 24.59 12.57
C ARG A 596 32.95 24.68 11.15
N LEU A 597 33.10 23.55 10.46
CA LEU A 597 33.58 23.48 9.08
C LEU A 597 32.61 24.17 8.11
N LEU A 598 31.32 23.87 8.19
CA LEU A 598 30.27 24.51 7.39
C LEU A 598 30.22 26.02 7.59
N ARG A 599 30.34 26.51 8.84
CA ARG A 599 30.42 27.96 9.14
C ARG A 599 31.72 28.62 8.68
N SER A 600 32.77 27.83 8.46
CA SER A 600 34.04 28.33 7.94
C SER A 600 34.00 28.64 6.45
N GLU A 601 33.08 28.01 5.72
CA GLU A 601 32.79 28.35 4.32
C GLU A 601 32.18 29.76 4.21
N LYS A 602 32.67 30.55 3.26
CA LYS A 602 32.32 31.97 3.08
C LYS A 602 31.72 32.28 1.72
N ASP A 603 31.56 31.29 0.83
CA ASP A 603 30.87 31.48 -0.44
C ASP A 603 29.40 31.92 -0.23
N PRO A 604 29.02 33.14 -0.65
CA PRO A 604 27.64 33.62 -0.53
C PRO A 604 26.62 32.76 -1.28
N ALA A 605 27.03 32.07 -2.36
CA ALA A 605 26.14 31.19 -3.12
C ALA A 605 25.72 29.94 -2.33
N LEU A 606 26.47 29.57 -1.29
CA LEU A 606 26.22 28.41 -0.43
C LEU A 606 25.50 28.77 0.87
N ALA A 607 25.38 30.06 1.21
CA ALA A 607 24.91 30.51 2.53
C ALA A 607 23.52 29.96 2.93
N LEU A 608 22.59 29.88 1.97
CA LEU A 608 21.26 29.30 2.19
C LEU A 608 21.34 27.79 2.44
N GLY A 609 22.09 27.06 1.59
CA GLY A 609 22.29 25.62 1.72
C GLY A 609 22.98 25.25 3.04
N ILE A 610 23.98 26.03 3.45
CA ILE A 610 24.70 25.86 4.72
C ILE A 610 23.78 26.12 5.93
N SER A 611 22.98 27.18 5.91
CA SER A 611 22.10 27.49 7.05
C SER A 611 21.01 26.42 7.20
N ARG A 612 20.41 25.98 6.07
CA ARG A 612 19.48 24.83 6.04
C ARG A 612 20.14 23.55 6.54
N CYS A 613 21.38 23.30 6.13
CA CYS A 613 22.19 22.17 6.59
C CYS A 613 22.35 22.14 8.11
N ILE A 614 22.83 23.24 8.68
CA ILE A 614 23.10 23.36 10.11
C ILE A 614 21.79 23.27 10.89
N GLY A 615 20.71 23.92 10.41
CA GLY A 615 19.37 23.80 11.00
C GLY A 615 18.93 22.34 11.12
N ARG A 616 19.00 21.57 10.02
CA ARG A 616 18.64 20.15 10.01
C ARG A 616 19.55 19.29 10.89
N ILE A 617 20.88 19.55 10.90
CA ILE A 617 21.83 18.85 11.79
C ILE A 617 21.51 19.14 13.26
N ALA A 618 21.21 20.39 13.61
CA ALA A 618 20.88 20.82 14.95
C ALA A 618 19.57 20.18 15.42
N PHE A 619 18.54 20.18 14.56
CA PHE A 619 17.28 19.48 14.81
C PHE A 619 17.51 17.98 15.06
N ALA A 620 18.28 17.32 14.18
CA ALA A 620 18.64 15.91 14.31
C ALA A 620 19.48 15.59 15.56
N SER A 621 20.18 16.59 16.09
CA SER A 621 20.98 16.50 17.33
C SER A 621 20.22 16.94 18.57
N GLU A 622 18.91 17.21 18.45
CA GLU A 622 18.03 17.70 19.52
C GLU A 622 18.43 19.08 20.09
N ASP A 623 19.25 19.85 19.35
CA ASP A 623 19.59 21.25 19.64
C ASP A 623 18.59 22.19 18.93
N TYR A 624 17.34 22.18 19.40
CA TYR A 624 16.22 22.90 18.77
C TYR A 624 16.41 24.42 18.80
N ALA A 625 17.05 24.95 19.85
CA ALA A 625 17.37 26.37 19.94
C ALA A 625 18.35 26.80 18.84
N LEU A 626 19.40 26.00 18.57
CA LEU A 626 20.30 26.26 17.46
C LEU A 626 19.61 26.08 16.10
N SER A 627 18.76 25.06 15.97
CA SER A 627 17.97 24.82 14.76
C SER A 627 17.11 26.04 14.41
N GLU A 628 16.32 26.51 15.38
CA GLU A 628 15.49 27.71 15.27
C GLU A 628 16.33 28.94 14.90
N GLN A 629 17.44 29.17 15.61
CA GLN A 629 18.35 30.29 15.33
C GLN A 629 18.86 30.29 13.88
N GLU A 630 19.26 29.13 13.33
CA GLU A 630 19.84 29.06 11.99
C GLU A 630 18.79 29.24 10.88
N TYR A 631 17.58 28.72 11.06
CA TYR A 631 16.48 29.01 10.13
C TYR A 631 16.06 30.48 10.18
N GLU A 632 16.08 31.12 11.35
CA GLU A 632 15.77 32.56 11.49
C GLU A 632 16.84 33.50 10.96
N ARG A 633 18.10 33.04 10.86
CA ARG A 633 19.19 33.80 10.22
C ARG A 633 18.99 33.98 8.73
N ILE A 634 18.22 33.09 8.11
CA ILE A 634 17.85 33.17 6.69
C ILE A 634 16.73 34.20 6.57
N LYS A 635 17.07 35.46 6.30
CA LYS A 635 16.07 36.52 6.03
C LYS A 635 16.09 36.97 4.57
N PRO A 636 15.01 36.74 3.80
CA PRO A 636 13.83 35.92 4.11
C PRO A 636 14.00 34.43 3.70
N LEU A 637 13.73 33.50 4.64
CA LEU A 637 13.35 32.13 4.29
C LEU A 637 12.01 32.21 3.55
N PRO A 638 11.90 31.71 2.31
CA PRO A 638 10.64 31.78 1.56
C PRO A 638 9.51 31.09 2.34
N ALA A 639 8.36 31.75 2.45
CA ALA A 639 7.24 31.21 3.24
C ALA A 639 6.63 29.93 2.63
N ASN A 640 6.90 29.64 1.36
CA ASN A 640 6.56 28.39 0.69
C ASN A 640 7.69 27.33 0.76
N ASP A 641 8.82 27.63 1.41
CA ASP A 641 9.92 26.68 1.58
C ASP A 641 9.50 25.59 2.59
N PRO A 642 9.63 24.28 2.26
CA PRO A 642 9.30 23.19 3.19
C PRO A 642 10.03 23.27 4.54
N SER A 643 11.19 23.94 4.59
CA SER A 643 11.95 24.18 5.83
C SER A 643 11.15 25.01 6.87
N MET A 644 10.07 25.67 6.47
CA MET A 644 9.14 26.34 7.39
C MET A 644 8.46 25.35 8.36
N LEU A 645 8.20 24.12 7.93
CA LEU A 645 7.65 23.08 8.82
C LEU A 645 8.72 22.58 9.79
N ASP A 646 9.97 22.40 9.34
CA ASP A 646 11.10 22.09 10.23
C ASP A 646 11.29 23.18 11.30
N LEU A 647 11.19 24.46 10.90
CA LEU A 647 11.25 25.59 11.83
C LEU A 647 10.08 25.58 12.82
N ALA A 648 8.85 25.32 12.37
CA ALA A 648 7.69 25.25 13.26
C ALA A 648 7.84 24.16 14.33
N TRP A 649 8.34 22.98 13.95
CA TRP A 649 8.65 21.91 14.92
C TRP A 649 9.82 22.26 15.83
N ALA A 650 10.87 22.92 15.31
CA ALA A 650 11.98 23.39 16.14
C ALA A 650 11.48 24.39 17.21
N GLN A 651 10.65 25.36 16.82
CA GLN A 651 10.01 26.32 17.72
C GLN A 651 9.14 25.65 18.77
N TYR A 652 8.34 24.66 18.37
CA TYR A 652 7.52 23.89 19.31
C TYR A 652 8.39 23.20 20.36
N TYR A 653 9.46 22.51 19.92
CA TYR A 653 10.38 21.83 20.83
C TYR A 653 11.26 22.77 21.67
N SER A 654 11.49 24.01 21.22
CA SER A 654 12.09 25.09 22.01
C SER A 654 11.14 25.68 23.06
N GLY A 655 9.88 25.25 23.11
CA GLY A 655 8.86 25.79 24.02
C GLY A 655 8.14 27.04 23.48
N HIS A 656 8.34 27.40 22.22
CA HIS A 656 7.72 28.55 21.55
C HIS A 656 6.47 28.14 20.75
N ALA A 657 5.50 27.48 21.39
CA ALA A 657 4.32 26.93 20.72
C ALA A 657 3.50 27.97 19.92
N GLU A 658 3.32 29.19 20.45
CA GLU A 658 2.61 30.26 19.72
C GLU A 658 3.36 30.69 18.44
N GLN A 659 4.70 30.71 18.49
CA GLN A 659 5.52 31.04 17.33
C GLN A 659 5.48 29.91 16.29
N ALA A 660 5.51 28.66 16.74
CA ALA A 660 5.34 27.49 15.87
C ALA A 660 4.02 27.57 15.08
N LEU A 661 2.92 27.90 15.76
CA LEU A 661 1.61 28.09 15.13
C LEU A 661 1.58 29.27 14.16
N ALA A 662 2.26 30.38 14.49
CA ALA A 662 2.38 31.52 13.60
C ALA A 662 3.21 31.19 12.34
N THR A 663 4.29 30.42 12.48
CA THR A 663 5.11 29.92 11.37
C THR A 663 4.30 28.97 10.48
N LEU A 664 3.55 28.03 11.07
CA LEU A 664 2.63 27.16 10.34
C LEU A 664 1.55 27.96 9.59
N ALA A 665 0.95 28.96 10.24
CA ALA A 665 -0.05 29.82 9.62
C ALA A 665 0.52 30.59 8.42
N ARG A 666 1.75 31.09 8.50
CA ARG A 666 2.46 31.75 7.39
C ARG A 666 2.74 30.79 6.24
N TYR A 667 3.20 29.57 6.54
CA TYR A 667 3.43 28.54 5.53
C TYR A 667 2.12 28.18 4.81
N ARG A 668 1.04 27.97 5.56
CA ARG A 668 -0.30 27.69 4.99
C ARG A 668 -0.87 28.85 4.19
N ALA A 669 -0.66 30.10 4.61
CA ALA A 669 -1.17 31.25 3.88
C ALA A 669 -0.60 31.34 2.45
N GLU A 670 0.62 30.85 2.22
CA GLU A 670 1.24 30.86 0.89
C GLU A 670 1.06 29.57 0.10
N THR A 671 0.88 28.43 0.77
CA THR A 671 0.71 27.12 0.13
C THR A 671 -0.76 26.77 -0.12
N CYS A 672 -1.69 27.24 0.71
CA CYS A 672 -3.13 26.98 0.60
C CYS A 672 -3.88 28.26 0.17
N LYS A 673 -3.83 28.60 -1.13
CA LYS A 673 -4.47 29.81 -1.68
C LYS A 673 -6.00 29.68 -1.81
N SER A 674 -6.50 28.45 -1.84
CA SER A 674 -7.92 28.09 -1.76
C SER A 674 -8.14 26.90 -0.83
N ALA A 675 -9.40 26.60 -0.48
CA ALA A 675 -9.74 25.41 0.33
C ALA A 675 -9.35 24.09 -0.34
N ASP A 676 -9.14 24.10 -1.66
CA ASP A 676 -8.80 22.94 -2.48
C ASP A 676 -7.27 22.79 -2.71
N ASP A 677 -6.46 23.80 -2.35
CA ASP A 677 -4.99 23.84 -2.58
C ASP A 677 -4.18 23.18 -1.45
N VAL A 678 -4.72 22.15 -0.80
CA VAL A 678 -4.05 21.53 0.35
C VAL A 678 -3.08 20.44 -0.10
N GLU A 679 -1.79 20.68 0.10
CA GLU A 679 -0.75 19.66 -0.14
C GLU A 679 -0.92 18.49 0.85
N LEU A 680 -1.52 17.39 0.37
CA LEU A 680 -1.88 16.24 1.20
C LEU A 680 -0.67 15.55 1.83
N SER A 681 0.52 15.62 1.20
CA SER A 681 1.76 15.00 1.68
C SER A 681 2.25 15.60 3.01
N THR A 682 2.06 16.91 3.23
CA THR A 682 2.54 17.61 4.42
C THR A 682 1.45 17.79 5.47
N LEU A 683 0.18 17.63 5.09
CA LEU A 683 -0.97 17.84 5.97
C LEU A 683 -0.94 17.00 7.27
N PRO A 684 -0.52 15.71 7.27
CA PRO A 684 -0.43 14.94 8.52
C PRO A 684 0.50 15.55 9.57
N THR A 685 1.62 16.13 9.12
CA THR A 685 2.59 16.84 9.97
C THR A 685 1.98 18.12 10.56
N GLN A 686 1.15 18.83 9.78
CA GLN A 686 0.45 20.02 10.24
C GLN A 686 -0.62 19.67 11.29
N ILE A 687 -1.41 18.61 11.04
CA ILE A 687 -2.41 18.06 11.97
C ILE A 687 -1.76 17.67 13.29
N ALA A 688 -0.65 16.94 13.25
CA ALA A 688 0.11 16.58 14.44
C ALA A 688 0.51 17.82 15.24
N LEU A 689 1.05 18.87 14.61
CA LEU A 689 1.44 20.09 15.33
C LEU A 689 0.26 20.83 16.00
N TRP A 690 -0.90 20.93 15.33
CA TRP A 690 -2.11 21.49 15.97
C TRP A 690 -2.57 20.66 17.16
N GLN A 691 -2.59 19.33 17.01
CA GLN A 691 -2.97 18.42 18.09
C GLN A 691 -2.02 18.52 19.28
N ARG A 692 -0.71 18.56 19.04
CA ARG A 692 0.33 18.66 20.07
C ARG A 692 0.30 20.00 20.82
N THR A 693 -0.17 21.07 20.17
CA THR A 693 -0.38 22.38 20.80
C THR A 693 -1.76 22.54 21.45
N GLY A 694 -2.65 21.55 21.34
CA GLY A 694 -4.03 21.65 21.83
C GLY A 694 -4.91 22.64 21.05
N THR A 695 -4.49 23.01 19.84
CA THR A 695 -5.20 23.96 18.99
C THR A 695 -6.27 23.24 18.17
N PRO A 696 -7.52 23.75 18.10
CA PRO A 696 -8.54 23.19 17.22
C PRO A 696 -8.11 23.16 15.76
N LEU A 697 -8.42 22.07 15.06
CA LEU A 697 -8.15 21.95 13.62
C LEU A 697 -9.06 22.90 12.82
N PRO A 698 -8.57 23.50 11.72
CA PRO A 698 -9.42 24.28 10.82
C PRO A 698 -10.54 23.42 10.21
N ASP A 699 -11.74 23.98 10.00
CA ASP A 699 -12.89 23.26 9.43
C ASP A 699 -12.57 22.65 8.06
N SER A 700 -11.83 23.36 7.21
CA SER A 700 -11.39 22.86 5.91
C SER A 700 -10.50 21.61 6.01
N VAL A 701 -9.69 21.51 7.06
CA VAL A 701 -8.86 20.32 7.31
C VAL A 701 -9.72 19.16 7.80
N LEU A 702 -10.72 19.43 8.63
CA LEU A 702 -11.66 18.41 9.11
C LEU A 702 -12.52 17.85 7.95
N GLU A 703 -12.95 18.69 7.02
CA GLU A 703 -13.68 18.28 5.82
C GLU A 703 -12.82 17.37 4.94
N ILE A 704 -11.59 17.77 4.62
CA ILE A 704 -10.65 16.96 3.80
C ILE A 704 -10.33 15.62 4.47
N ALA A 705 -10.08 15.63 5.79
CA ALA A 705 -9.73 14.42 6.53
C ALA A 705 -10.90 13.44 6.69
N ARG A 706 -12.16 13.93 6.70
CA ARG A 706 -13.36 13.09 6.76
C ARG A 706 -13.87 12.68 5.39
N ALA A 707 -13.47 13.38 4.34
CA ALA A 707 -13.82 13.04 2.98
C ALA A 707 -13.09 11.78 2.52
N MET A 708 -13.86 10.76 2.14
CA MET A 708 -13.40 9.57 1.42
C MET A 708 -12.30 8.78 2.17
N PRO A 709 -12.60 8.19 3.34
CA PRO A 709 -11.63 7.38 4.10
C PRO A 709 -11.12 6.15 3.35
N ASP A 710 -11.78 5.73 2.27
CA ASP A 710 -11.38 4.63 1.39
C ASP A 710 -10.59 5.10 0.15
N SER A 711 -10.27 6.40 0.06
CA SER A 711 -9.39 6.95 -0.98
C SER A 711 -7.92 6.53 -0.76
N PRO A 712 -7.06 6.69 -1.77
CA PRO A 712 -5.65 6.49 -1.67
C PRO A 712 -5.02 7.28 -0.55
N TRP A 713 -3.85 6.80 -0.19
CA TRP A 713 -3.04 7.44 0.81
C TRP A 713 -2.68 8.88 0.41
N PRO A 714 -2.75 9.88 1.32
CA PRO A 714 -2.91 9.77 2.77
C PRO A 714 -4.33 9.93 3.31
N HIS A 715 -5.39 9.88 2.52
CA HIS A 715 -6.76 10.06 3.04
C HIS A 715 -7.10 9.14 4.24
N PRO A 716 -6.78 7.84 4.22
CA PRO A 716 -7.01 6.97 5.38
C PRO A 716 -6.19 7.42 6.60
N LEU A 717 -4.97 7.91 6.40
CA LEU A 717 -4.12 8.46 7.45
C LEU A 717 -4.73 9.73 8.06
N LEU A 718 -5.22 10.65 7.22
CA LEU A 718 -5.88 11.89 7.65
C LEU A 718 -7.16 11.57 8.43
N ALA A 719 -7.98 10.65 7.92
CA ALA A 719 -9.16 10.13 8.59
C ALA A 719 -8.82 9.54 9.97
N MET A 720 -7.72 8.78 10.05
CA MET A 720 -7.21 8.27 11.32
C MET A 720 -6.79 9.41 12.24
N GLN A 721 -6.08 10.43 11.78
CA GLN A 721 -5.66 11.53 12.67
C GLN A 721 -6.83 12.34 13.24
N VAL A 722 -7.95 12.47 12.53
CA VAL A 722 -9.15 13.18 13.02
C VAL A 722 -10.18 12.28 13.72
N GLY A 723 -9.90 10.98 13.82
CA GLY A 723 -10.73 10.00 14.55
C GLY A 723 -11.93 9.49 13.76
N ALA A 724 -11.94 9.63 12.43
CA ALA A 724 -12.96 9.05 11.56
C ALA A 724 -12.78 7.53 11.38
N ILE A 725 -11.55 7.03 11.48
CA ILE A 725 -11.23 5.60 11.56
C ILE A 725 -10.20 5.33 12.67
N SER A 726 -10.12 4.08 13.14
CA SER A 726 -9.15 3.66 14.17
C SER A 726 -7.76 3.36 13.57
N PRO A 727 -6.68 3.41 14.39
CA PRO A 727 -5.35 2.93 13.98
C PRO A 727 -5.36 1.51 13.37
N GLU A 728 -6.18 0.59 13.90
CA GLU A 728 -6.29 -0.79 13.41
C GLU A 728 -7.01 -0.86 12.05
N GLN A 729 -7.94 0.06 11.77
CA GLN A 729 -8.54 0.19 10.45
C GLN A 729 -7.52 0.72 9.43
N LEU A 730 -6.72 1.72 9.81
CA LEU A 730 -5.62 2.23 8.98
C LEU A 730 -4.60 1.14 8.64
N LEU A 731 -4.15 0.38 9.64
CA LEU A 731 -3.19 -0.72 9.44
C LEU A 731 -3.77 -1.89 8.63
N ARG A 732 -5.09 -2.08 8.62
CA ARG A 732 -5.74 -3.03 7.70
C ARG A 732 -5.76 -2.53 6.27
N TYR A 733 -6.00 -1.24 6.07
CA TYR A 733 -5.90 -0.60 4.75
C TYR A 733 -4.48 -0.73 4.18
N THR A 734 -3.42 -0.50 4.96
CA THR A 734 -2.05 -0.63 4.43
C THR A 734 -1.75 -2.04 3.92
N ASN A 735 -2.40 -3.07 4.46
CA ASN A 735 -2.24 -4.46 4.00
C ASN A 735 -2.86 -4.75 2.63
N THR A 736 -3.70 -3.87 2.08
CA THR A 736 -4.25 -3.99 0.73
C THR A 736 -3.35 -3.37 -0.34
N LEU A 737 -2.30 -2.66 0.07
CA LEU A 737 -1.35 -2.00 -0.83
C LEU A 737 -0.31 -3.01 -1.37
N THR A 738 0.37 -2.64 -2.46
CA THR A 738 1.53 -3.39 -2.96
C THR A 738 2.63 -3.42 -1.87
N PRO A 739 3.54 -4.41 -1.85
CA PRO A 739 4.57 -4.51 -0.81
C PRO A 739 5.36 -3.20 -0.61
N ALA A 740 5.80 -2.56 -1.70
CA ALA A 740 6.52 -1.29 -1.67
C ALA A 740 5.66 -0.12 -1.14
N ALA A 741 4.42 0.04 -1.63
CA ALA A 741 3.53 1.09 -1.15
C ALA A 741 3.11 0.86 0.32
N ARG A 742 2.93 -0.40 0.72
CA ARG A 742 2.65 -0.83 2.09
C ARG A 742 3.78 -0.46 3.04
N GLU A 743 5.04 -0.70 2.67
CA GLU A 743 6.18 -0.34 3.52
C GLU A 743 6.20 1.17 3.82
N ARG A 744 6.02 2.02 2.79
CA ARG A 744 5.95 3.49 2.99
C ARG A 744 4.72 3.94 3.77
N ALA A 745 3.56 3.33 3.50
CA ALA A 745 2.34 3.67 4.21
C ALA A 745 2.39 3.24 5.67
N LEU A 746 3.00 2.08 5.98
CA LEU A 746 3.21 1.63 7.35
C LEU A 746 4.17 2.54 8.11
N ASP A 747 5.24 3.00 7.45
CA ASP A 747 6.15 4.01 7.99
C ASP A 747 5.37 5.23 8.51
N GLU A 748 4.69 5.93 7.61
CA GLU A 748 3.90 7.11 7.96
C GLU A 748 2.77 6.78 8.96
N ALA A 749 2.07 5.64 8.80
CA ALA A 749 1.01 5.21 9.71
C ALA A 749 1.51 5.17 11.15
N TRP A 750 2.59 4.44 11.42
CA TRP A 750 3.06 4.22 12.78
C TRP A 750 3.64 5.47 13.42
N PHE A 751 4.31 6.33 12.64
CA PHE A 751 4.74 7.62 13.14
C PHE A 751 3.56 8.47 13.62
N PHE A 752 2.54 8.64 12.77
CA PHE A 752 1.40 9.49 13.08
C PHE A 752 0.40 8.86 14.05
N ILE A 753 0.37 7.53 14.18
CA ILE A 753 -0.29 6.83 15.30
C ILE A 753 0.40 7.23 16.61
N GLY A 754 1.74 7.27 16.63
CA GLY A 754 2.51 7.73 17.79
C GLY A 754 2.21 9.17 18.17
N GLU A 755 2.23 10.10 17.19
CA GLU A 755 1.90 11.52 17.41
C GLU A 755 0.46 11.71 17.92
N ARG A 756 -0.49 10.95 17.39
CA ARG A 756 -1.89 10.98 17.85
C ARG A 756 -2.00 10.53 19.31
N TYR A 757 -1.44 9.38 19.66
CA TYR A 757 -1.47 8.89 21.04
C TYR A 757 -0.75 9.83 22.01
N LEU A 758 0.33 10.48 21.57
CA LEU A 758 0.99 11.55 22.31
C LEU A 758 0.07 12.73 22.60
N ALA A 759 -0.68 13.20 21.59
CA ALA A 759 -1.64 14.28 21.77
C ALA A 759 -2.82 13.91 22.68
N GLU A 760 -3.21 12.63 22.68
CA GLU A 760 -4.25 12.07 23.58
C GLU A 760 -3.73 11.78 25.00
N GLY A 761 -2.42 11.91 25.25
CA GLY A 761 -1.79 11.61 26.55
C GLY A 761 -1.54 10.12 26.82
N ASN A 762 -1.69 9.25 25.81
CA ASN A 762 -1.40 7.82 25.90
C ASN A 762 0.08 7.53 25.59
N ASN A 763 0.95 7.83 26.56
CA ASN A 763 2.40 7.70 26.41
C ASN A 763 2.85 6.25 26.13
N PHE A 764 2.14 5.24 26.62
CA PHE A 764 2.52 3.83 26.42
C PHE A 764 2.37 3.42 24.94
N GLU A 765 1.19 3.64 24.34
CA GLU A 765 0.96 3.31 22.93
C GLU A 765 1.78 4.22 21.99
N ALA A 766 2.03 5.48 22.39
CA ALA A 766 2.96 6.35 21.68
C ALA A 766 4.39 5.78 21.65
N LYS A 767 4.94 5.38 22.81
CA LYS A 767 6.27 4.74 22.90
C LYS A 767 6.33 3.51 21.99
N LYS A 768 5.31 2.66 22.03
CA LYS A 768 5.22 1.45 21.20
C LYS A 768 5.20 1.77 19.70
N ALA A 769 4.41 2.76 19.29
CA ALA A 769 4.31 3.18 17.89
C ALA A 769 5.63 3.78 17.37
N PHE A 770 6.28 4.65 18.14
CA PHE A 770 7.58 5.19 17.75
C PHE A 770 8.69 4.14 17.76
N ARG A 771 8.68 3.19 18.71
CA ARG A 771 9.64 2.07 18.69
C ARG A 771 9.38 1.17 17.47
N TRP A 772 8.13 0.86 17.14
CA TRP A 772 7.81 0.17 15.88
C TRP A 772 8.42 0.91 14.71
N TYR A 773 8.24 2.24 14.67
CA TYR A 773 8.74 3.10 13.61
C TYR A 773 10.27 3.08 13.52
N LEU A 774 10.99 3.18 14.64
CA LEU A 774 12.46 3.08 14.63
C LEU A 774 12.95 1.70 14.17
N VAL A 775 12.21 0.64 14.48
CA VAL A 775 12.54 -0.74 14.09
C VAL A 775 12.18 -1.03 12.64
N ASN A 776 11.07 -0.51 12.11
CA ASN A 776 10.53 -0.96 10.82
C ASN A 776 10.50 0.12 9.76
N GLY A 777 10.69 1.38 10.15
CA GLY A 777 10.54 2.54 9.33
C GLY A 777 11.71 2.84 8.41
N ILE A 778 11.48 3.77 7.50
CA ILE A 778 12.46 4.27 6.54
C ILE A 778 13.39 5.23 7.27
N ARG A 779 14.70 5.03 7.10
CA ARG A 779 15.72 5.91 7.67
C ARG A 779 15.91 7.15 6.79
N ARG A 780 16.54 8.20 7.34
CA ARG A 780 16.80 9.51 6.71
C ARG A 780 15.59 10.43 6.45
N VAL A 781 14.39 10.06 6.88
CA VAL A 781 13.22 10.95 6.81
C VAL A 781 13.03 11.69 8.13
N HIS A 782 12.47 12.90 8.08
CA HIS A 782 12.22 13.72 9.27
C HIS A 782 11.43 12.98 10.38
N PRO A 783 10.37 12.21 10.05
CA PRO A 783 9.65 11.40 11.04
C PRO A 783 10.52 10.44 11.86
N TYR A 784 11.59 9.86 11.30
CA TYR A 784 12.50 8.97 12.03
C TYR A 784 13.27 9.67 13.13
N LEU A 785 13.82 10.84 12.83
CA LEU A 785 14.53 11.66 13.81
C LEU A 785 13.57 12.17 14.89
N GLN A 786 12.35 12.54 14.48
CA GLN A 786 11.33 13.00 15.40
C GLN A 786 10.85 11.89 16.34
N ALA A 787 10.58 10.68 15.83
CA ALA A 787 10.21 9.52 16.63
C ALA A 787 11.28 9.21 17.70
N LYS A 788 12.56 9.31 17.32
CA LYS A 788 13.70 9.13 18.23
C LYS A 788 13.72 10.19 19.32
N ALA A 789 13.56 11.45 18.96
CA ALA A 789 13.50 12.54 19.93
C ALA A 789 12.27 12.43 20.86
N GLU A 790 11.11 12.03 20.33
CA GLU A 790 9.92 11.80 21.15
C GLU A 790 10.12 10.65 22.13
N LEU A 791 10.76 9.56 21.73
CA LEU A 791 11.14 8.49 22.66
C LEU A 791 12.11 8.97 23.75
N HIS A 792 13.06 9.85 23.41
CA HIS A 792 13.95 10.45 24.40
C HIS A 792 13.21 11.36 25.38
N ARG A 793 12.23 12.15 24.93
CA ARG A 793 11.37 12.97 25.82
C ARG A 793 10.40 12.15 26.66
N LEU A 794 9.95 11.02 26.12
CA LEU A 794 9.12 10.05 26.82
C LEU A 794 9.91 9.18 27.81
N ALA A 795 11.25 9.26 27.80
CA ALA A 795 12.08 8.60 28.79
C ALA A 795 11.85 9.26 30.16
N GLU A 796 11.21 8.50 31.04
CA GLU A 796 10.92 8.96 32.40
C GLU A 796 12.23 9.15 33.17
N SER A 797 12.36 10.30 33.85
CA SER A 797 13.54 10.64 34.63
C SER A 797 13.12 11.47 35.84
N ASP A 798 13.74 11.20 36.99
CA ASP A 798 13.64 12.03 38.19
C ASP A 798 15.03 12.29 38.79
N GLU A 799 15.13 13.23 39.72
CA GLU A 799 16.39 13.64 40.33
C GLU A 799 17.15 12.46 40.95
N ALA A 800 16.41 11.51 41.54
CA ALA A 800 16.95 10.31 42.13
C ALA A 800 17.50 9.33 41.07
N TYR A 801 16.84 9.16 39.92
CA TYR A 801 17.35 8.35 38.81
C TYR A 801 18.68 8.89 38.27
N VAL A 802 18.74 10.21 38.04
CA VAL A 802 19.94 10.88 37.53
C VAL A 802 21.09 10.85 38.53
N ALA A 803 20.80 11.13 39.81
CA ALA A 803 21.80 11.03 40.88
C ALA A 803 22.39 9.62 40.96
N GLY A 804 21.54 8.59 40.84
CA GLY A 804 21.98 7.20 40.84
C GLY A 804 22.86 6.84 39.63
N LEU A 805 22.54 7.33 38.42
CA LEU A 805 23.41 7.17 37.25
C LEU A 805 24.79 7.81 37.47
N ALA A 806 24.82 9.04 37.99
CA ALA A 806 26.06 9.75 38.27
C ALA A 806 26.92 9.07 39.35
N ALA A 807 26.28 8.46 40.35
CA ALA A 807 26.95 7.65 41.36
C ALA A 807 27.50 6.34 40.77
N TYR A 808 26.72 5.69 39.91
CA TYR A 808 27.12 4.46 39.23
C TYR A 808 28.35 4.66 38.33
N ASP A 809 28.40 5.75 37.57
CA ASP A 809 29.55 6.10 36.71
C ASP A 809 30.84 6.34 37.51
N LYS A 810 30.69 6.88 38.73
CA LYS A 810 31.80 7.03 39.70
C LYS A 810 32.14 5.73 40.42
N LYS A 811 31.45 4.63 40.10
CA LYS A 811 31.55 3.31 40.76
C LYS A 811 31.17 3.34 42.25
N ASP A 812 30.37 4.33 42.66
CA ASP A 812 29.76 4.39 43.99
C ASP A 812 28.39 3.70 43.95
N TYR A 813 28.43 2.36 43.93
CA TYR A 813 27.23 1.54 43.75
C TYR A 813 26.28 1.60 44.95
N ALA A 814 26.78 1.92 46.15
CA ALA A 814 25.94 2.06 47.34
C ALA A 814 25.10 3.34 47.29
N SER A 815 25.69 4.45 46.88
CA SER A 815 24.93 5.69 46.63
C SER A 815 24.00 5.52 45.44
N ALA A 816 24.45 4.87 44.36
CA ALA A 816 23.61 4.57 43.21
C ALA A 816 22.36 3.76 43.57
N LEU A 817 22.53 2.71 44.39
CA LEU A 817 21.42 1.92 44.93
C LEU A 817 20.44 2.80 45.71
N ALA A 818 20.94 3.58 46.68
CA ALA A 818 20.09 4.39 47.55
C ALA A 818 19.32 5.47 46.80
N ASP A 819 19.91 6.05 45.76
CA ASP A 819 19.27 6.99 44.85
C ASP A 819 18.20 6.29 43.99
N TRP A 820 18.55 5.18 43.33
CA TRP A 820 17.61 4.46 42.48
C TRP A 820 16.42 3.82 43.23
N GLU A 821 16.59 3.39 44.48
CA GLU A 821 15.49 2.89 45.31
C GLU A 821 14.44 3.97 45.64
N ARG A 822 14.84 5.25 45.66
CA ARG A 822 13.94 6.39 45.88
C ARG A 822 13.28 6.89 44.60
N SER A 823 13.80 6.48 43.45
CA SER A 823 13.28 6.90 42.16
C SER A 823 11.94 6.23 41.87
N THR A 824 11.04 7.00 41.26
CA THR A 824 9.73 6.54 40.78
C THR A 824 9.82 5.90 39.40
N VAL A 825 10.90 6.17 38.67
CA VAL A 825 11.16 5.73 37.29
C VAL A 825 11.29 4.19 37.21
N PRO A 826 10.58 3.51 36.29
CA PRO A 826 10.69 2.06 36.09
C PRO A 826 12.13 1.59 35.82
N ALA A 827 12.88 2.32 34.99
CA ALA A 827 14.28 2.04 34.67
C ALA A 827 15.20 2.09 35.91
N ALA A 828 14.88 2.89 36.94
CA ALA A 828 15.65 2.90 38.19
C ALA A 828 15.53 1.56 38.93
N LYS A 829 14.32 0.99 39.00
CA LYS A 829 14.06 -0.32 39.59
C LYS A 829 14.80 -1.42 38.82
N TYR A 830 14.85 -1.31 37.49
CA TYR A 830 15.67 -2.18 36.67
C TYR A 830 17.16 -2.08 37.04
N LYS A 831 17.72 -0.86 37.16
CA LYS A 831 19.11 -0.64 37.58
C LYS A 831 19.40 -1.21 38.97
N VAL A 832 18.49 -1.07 39.94
CA VAL A 832 18.62 -1.73 41.26
C VAL A 832 18.72 -3.25 41.12
N GLY A 833 17.85 -3.85 40.30
CA GLY A 833 17.92 -5.27 40.00
C GLY A 833 19.26 -5.70 39.40
N GLN A 834 19.84 -4.90 38.49
CA GLN A 834 21.17 -5.16 37.91
C GLN A 834 22.30 -5.16 38.95
N LEU A 835 22.24 -4.25 39.94
CA LEU A 835 23.22 -4.19 41.03
C LEU A 835 23.20 -5.46 41.89
N TYR A 836 22.02 -5.99 42.19
CA TYR A 836 21.88 -7.25 42.92
C TYR A 836 22.22 -8.49 42.08
N TYR A 837 22.02 -8.41 40.76
CA TYR A 837 22.28 -9.53 39.85
C TYR A 837 23.79 -9.79 39.61
N SER A 838 24.64 -8.77 39.76
CA SER A 838 26.05 -8.82 39.34
C SER A 838 27.01 -8.96 40.51
N ASP A 839 28.00 -9.85 40.38
CA ASP A 839 29.08 -9.99 41.37
C ASP A 839 30.03 -8.78 41.35
N GLY A 840 30.44 -8.33 42.54
CA GLY A 840 31.45 -7.30 42.72
C GLY A 840 30.96 -5.84 42.69
N LEU A 841 29.66 -5.60 42.42
CA LEU A 841 29.07 -4.26 42.49
C LEU A 841 28.62 -3.90 43.93
N LEU A 842 27.78 -4.75 44.54
CA LEU A 842 27.32 -4.59 45.93
C LEU A 842 27.84 -5.70 46.87
N GLY A 843 28.77 -6.53 46.39
CA GLY A 843 29.22 -7.75 47.07
C GLY A 843 28.93 -9.00 46.25
N ALA A 844 28.58 -10.10 46.91
CA ALA A 844 28.08 -11.30 46.24
C ALA A 844 26.66 -11.05 45.69
N HIS A 845 26.35 -11.61 44.53
CA HIS A 845 25.02 -11.51 43.92
C HIS A 845 23.89 -11.99 44.85
N ASP A 846 22.73 -11.35 44.75
CA ASP A 846 21.46 -11.75 45.38
C ASP A 846 20.37 -11.84 44.30
N TYR A 847 20.29 -13.01 43.65
CA TYR A 847 19.34 -13.22 42.55
C TYR A 847 17.87 -13.12 42.98
N ALA A 848 17.55 -13.42 44.25
CA ALA A 848 16.17 -13.33 44.73
C ALA A 848 15.72 -11.86 44.80
N LYS A 849 16.56 -10.98 45.35
CA LYS A 849 16.30 -9.54 45.36
C LYS A 849 16.31 -8.94 43.95
N ALA A 850 17.24 -9.36 43.10
CA ALA A 850 17.29 -8.91 41.71
C ALA A 850 15.94 -9.17 41.01
N LEU A 851 15.39 -10.37 41.14
CA LEU A 851 14.10 -10.73 40.55
C LEU A 851 12.93 -9.90 41.09
N GLU A 852 12.92 -9.62 42.40
CA GLU A 852 11.88 -8.77 43.00
C GLU A 852 11.88 -7.37 42.37
N TRP A 853 13.05 -6.76 42.23
CA TRP A 853 13.20 -5.44 41.62
C TRP A 853 12.87 -5.44 40.13
N PHE A 854 13.31 -6.46 39.37
CA PHE A 854 12.92 -6.60 37.97
C PHE A 854 11.41 -6.76 37.81
N ARG A 855 10.71 -7.51 38.67
CA ARG A 855 9.24 -7.61 38.61
C ARG A 855 8.56 -6.27 38.83
N ARG A 856 9.02 -5.47 39.81
CA ARG A 856 8.48 -4.12 40.05
C ARG A 856 8.70 -3.18 38.87
N ALA A 857 9.80 -3.33 38.13
CA ALA A 857 10.04 -2.59 36.90
C ALA A 857 9.11 -3.07 35.76
N ALA A 858 8.98 -4.39 35.58
CA ALA A 858 8.12 -5.00 34.58
C ALA A 858 6.62 -4.74 34.78
N ASP A 859 6.15 -4.63 36.02
CA ASP A 859 4.76 -4.22 36.35
C ASP A 859 4.48 -2.77 35.93
N ALA A 860 5.52 -1.96 35.75
CA ALA A 860 5.45 -0.62 35.19
C ALA A 860 5.87 -0.58 33.70
N HIS A 861 5.79 -1.73 33.02
CA HIS A 861 6.09 -1.91 31.60
C HIS A 861 7.55 -1.63 31.19
N ASP A 862 8.51 -1.80 32.10
CA ASP A 862 9.94 -1.76 31.75
C ASP A 862 10.35 -3.01 30.97
N ASP A 863 10.62 -2.85 29.68
CA ASP A 863 10.87 -3.94 28.74
C ASP A 863 12.26 -4.60 28.90
N ASP A 864 13.24 -3.86 29.44
CA ASP A 864 14.55 -4.41 29.80
C ASP A 864 14.44 -5.37 31.00
N ALA A 865 13.64 -5.00 31.99
CA ALA A 865 13.33 -5.89 33.12
C ALA A 865 12.53 -7.11 32.68
N GLU A 866 11.54 -6.96 31.80
CA GLU A 866 10.82 -8.10 31.22
C GLU A 866 11.77 -9.08 30.52
N ASN A 867 12.68 -8.58 29.68
CA ASN A 867 13.71 -9.41 29.05
C ASN A 867 14.62 -10.11 30.08
N GLN A 868 15.04 -9.39 31.12
CA GLN A 868 15.95 -9.91 32.13
C GLN A 868 15.29 -10.96 33.04
N ILE A 869 14.01 -10.82 33.36
CA ILE A 869 13.22 -11.89 34.00
C ILE A 869 13.21 -13.14 33.13
N GLY A 870 13.05 -12.98 31.81
CA GLY A 870 13.17 -14.08 30.85
C GLY A 870 14.52 -14.80 30.95
N ILE A 871 15.62 -14.05 31.01
CA ILE A 871 16.98 -14.60 31.20
C ILE A 871 17.11 -15.34 32.53
N MET A 872 16.53 -14.82 33.62
CA MET A 872 16.57 -15.48 34.93
C MET A 872 15.86 -16.84 34.94
N TYR A 873 14.68 -16.93 34.31
CA TYR A 873 13.98 -18.20 34.13
C TYR A 873 14.72 -19.16 33.19
N LEU A 874 15.36 -18.66 32.14
CA LEU A 874 16.16 -19.47 31.21
C LEU A 874 17.37 -20.13 31.92
N LEU A 875 18.03 -19.38 32.81
CA LEU A 875 19.23 -19.81 33.50
C LEU A 875 18.97 -20.47 34.87
N GLY A 876 17.76 -20.35 35.43
CA GLY A 876 17.44 -20.81 36.78
C GLY A 876 18.13 -19.99 37.88
N LYS A 877 18.30 -18.68 37.67
CA LYS A 877 18.95 -17.77 38.63
C LYS A 877 17.91 -17.11 39.52
N GLY A 878 17.89 -17.46 40.81
CA GLY A 878 16.90 -16.95 41.77
C GLY A 878 15.49 -17.54 41.61
N VAL A 879 15.27 -18.39 40.60
CA VAL A 879 14.04 -19.14 40.31
C VAL A 879 14.39 -20.52 39.77
N GLU A 880 13.42 -21.44 39.81
CA GLU A 880 13.53 -22.70 39.07
C GLU A 880 13.60 -22.42 37.56
N LYS A 881 14.45 -23.16 36.87
CA LYS A 881 14.64 -23.03 35.42
C LYS A 881 13.34 -23.41 34.68
N ASP A 882 12.82 -22.49 33.88
CA ASP A 882 11.56 -22.66 33.14
C ASP A 882 11.63 -21.92 31.80
N VAL A 883 11.87 -22.67 30.72
CA VAL A 883 12.08 -22.09 29.38
C VAL A 883 10.78 -21.53 28.80
N SER A 884 9.62 -22.12 29.12
CA SER A 884 8.32 -21.65 28.63
C SER A 884 7.95 -20.32 29.27
N LYS A 885 8.20 -20.15 30.57
CA LYS A 885 8.05 -18.82 31.20
C LYS A 885 9.04 -17.81 30.64
N ALA A 886 10.28 -18.20 30.34
CA ALA A 886 11.22 -17.29 29.70
C ALA A 886 10.68 -16.74 28.37
N VAL A 887 10.08 -17.60 27.54
CA VAL A 887 9.41 -17.22 26.28
C VAL A 887 8.26 -16.23 26.52
N GLU A 888 7.42 -16.45 27.53
CA GLU A 888 6.31 -15.53 27.86
C GLU A 888 6.81 -14.12 28.18
N TRP A 889 7.87 -14.03 28.99
CA TRP A 889 8.51 -12.74 29.32
C TRP A 889 9.19 -12.10 28.12
N TYR A 890 9.91 -12.88 27.30
CA TYR A 890 10.49 -12.37 26.06
C TYR A 890 9.42 -11.85 25.09
N ARG A 891 8.25 -12.48 25.00
CA ARG A 891 7.15 -12.03 24.15
C ARG A 891 6.61 -10.67 24.60
N ARG A 892 6.42 -10.46 25.90
CA ARG A 892 5.99 -9.16 26.45
C ARG A 892 6.96 -8.03 26.10
N ALA A 893 8.26 -8.26 26.32
CA ALA A 893 9.30 -7.28 25.97
C ALA A 893 9.39 -7.06 24.44
N ALA A 894 9.24 -8.12 23.65
CA ALA A 894 9.24 -8.06 22.19
C ALA A 894 8.03 -7.29 21.62
N ASP A 895 6.85 -7.37 22.26
CA ASP A 895 5.66 -6.59 21.88
C ASP A 895 5.86 -5.08 22.11
N GLN A 896 6.84 -4.71 22.94
CA GLN A 896 7.31 -3.34 23.15
C GLN A 896 8.55 -3.00 22.30
N TYR A 897 8.92 -3.88 21.36
CA TYR A 897 10.08 -3.78 20.46
C TYR A 897 11.45 -3.75 21.15
N ASN A 898 11.59 -4.40 22.31
CA ASN A 898 12.89 -4.56 22.96
C ASN A 898 13.84 -5.40 22.09
N ALA A 899 14.95 -4.80 21.64
CA ALA A 899 15.85 -5.41 20.67
C ALA A 899 16.48 -6.72 21.17
N ALA A 900 16.87 -6.77 22.44
CA ALA A 900 17.46 -7.97 23.06
C ALA A 900 16.41 -9.09 23.24
N ALA A 901 15.19 -8.74 23.65
CA ALA A 901 14.10 -9.72 23.78
C ALA A 901 13.69 -10.31 22.42
N LEU A 902 13.64 -9.47 21.37
CA LEU A 902 13.40 -9.93 20.00
C LEU A 902 14.45 -10.96 19.57
N ASN A 903 15.73 -10.71 19.83
CA ASN A 903 16.83 -11.66 19.56
C ASN A 903 16.67 -12.96 20.37
N ASN A 904 16.41 -12.84 21.67
CA ASN A 904 16.24 -13.99 22.57
C ASN A 904 15.07 -14.87 22.15
N LEU A 905 13.93 -14.26 21.81
CA LEU A 905 12.75 -14.96 21.31
C LEU A 905 13.00 -15.59 19.93
N ALA A 906 13.69 -14.88 19.03
CA ALA A 906 14.09 -15.42 17.72
C ALA A 906 14.93 -16.69 17.87
N TYR A 907 15.89 -16.69 18.79
CA TYR A 907 16.70 -17.87 19.11
C TYR A 907 15.81 -19.03 19.59
N ARG A 908 14.82 -18.77 20.46
CA ARG A 908 13.92 -19.83 20.96
C ARG A 908 13.14 -20.49 19.82
N TYR A 909 12.61 -19.70 18.90
CA TYR A 909 11.93 -20.22 17.70
C TYR A 909 12.88 -20.94 16.74
N ARG A 910 14.12 -20.47 16.58
CA ARG A 910 15.13 -21.11 15.70
C ARG A 910 15.45 -22.54 16.15
N TYR A 911 15.57 -22.76 17.45
CA TYR A 911 15.97 -24.06 18.02
C TYR A 911 14.83 -24.88 18.63
N GLY A 912 13.59 -24.37 18.64
CA GLY A 912 12.44 -25.06 19.24
C GLY A 912 12.56 -25.24 20.75
N SER A 913 13.05 -24.22 21.45
CA SER A 913 13.34 -24.28 22.89
C SER A 913 12.27 -23.51 23.69
N GLY A 914 11.36 -24.22 24.33
CA GLY A 914 10.20 -23.64 25.05
C GLY A 914 9.04 -23.21 24.14
N VAL A 915 9.23 -23.30 22.82
CA VAL A 915 8.25 -23.11 21.74
C VAL A 915 8.52 -24.14 20.65
N ASP A 916 7.55 -24.38 19.77
CA ASP A 916 7.79 -25.15 18.56
C ASP A 916 8.79 -24.44 17.65
N LYS A 917 9.63 -25.24 16.98
CA LYS A 917 10.62 -24.71 16.03
C LYS A 917 9.91 -24.06 14.85
N ASP A 918 10.17 -22.77 14.62
CA ASP A 918 9.64 -22.01 13.49
C ASP A 918 10.71 -21.05 12.96
N LEU A 919 11.34 -21.44 11.85
CA LEU A 919 12.40 -20.65 11.22
C LEU A 919 11.86 -19.37 10.57
N ALA A 920 10.61 -19.33 10.13
CA ALA A 920 10.03 -18.13 9.53
C ALA A 920 9.81 -17.07 10.60
N GLN A 921 9.22 -17.47 11.74
CA GLN A 921 9.04 -16.58 12.89
C GLN A 921 10.37 -16.11 13.46
N ALA A 922 11.37 -17.01 13.56
CA ALA A 922 12.71 -16.64 14.01
C ALA A 922 13.33 -15.56 13.10
N ARG A 923 13.24 -15.71 11.78
CA ARG A 923 13.78 -14.71 10.84
C ARG A 923 13.10 -13.35 10.98
N LEU A 924 11.78 -13.31 11.16
CA LEU A 924 11.06 -12.05 11.37
C LEU A 924 11.53 -11.34 12.63
N LEU A 925 11.67 -12.08 13.74
CA LEU A 925 12.13 -11.55 15.02
C LEU A 925 13.61 -11.12 14.99
N TYR A 926 14.50 -11.90 14.36
CA TYR A 926 15.88 -11.49 14.13
C TYR A 926 15.96 -10.22 13.28
N THR A 927 15.17 -10.13 12.22
CA THR A 927 15.12 -8.91 11.37
C THR A 927 14.67 -7.70 12.18
N ALA A 928 13.61 -7.83 12.98
CA ALA A 928 13.16 -6.75 13.86
C ALA A 928 14.25 -6.36 14.88
N SER A 929 14.91 -7.33 15.53
CA SER A 929 16.00 -7.06 16.47
C SER A 929 17.20 -6.36 15.80
N ALA A 930 17.58 -6.83 14.60
CA ALA A 930 18.69 -6.27 13.84
C ALA A 930 18.39 -4.84 13.35
N GLU A 931 17.16 -4.57 12.92
CA GLU A 931 16.75 -3.21 12.57
C GLU A 931 16.65 -2.29 13.80
N ALA A 932 16.31 -2.84 14.96
CA ALA A 932 16.37 -2.15 16.25
C ALA A 932 17.80 -1.86 16.75
N GLY A 933 18.83 -2.14 15.95
CA GLY A 933 20.23 -1.81 16.29
C GLY A 933 20.99 -2.89 17.06
N PHE A 934 20.41 -4.07 17.29
CA PHE A 934 21.09 -5.13 18.04
C PHE A 934 22.16 -5.82 17.19
N ALA A 935 23.43 -5.54 17.49
CA ALA A 935 24.57 -6.01 16.70
C ALA A 935 24.62 -7.54 16.54
N GLU A 936 24.34 -8.29 17.61
CA GLU A 936 24.34 -9.76 17.58
C GLU A 936 23.26 -10.32 16.64
N ALA A 937 22.09 -9.67 16.56
CA ALA A 937 21.05 -10.06 15.61
C ALA A 937 21.44 -9.71 14.16
N GLN A 938 22.13 -8.58 13.94
CA GLN A 938 22.68 -8.22 12.63
C GLN A 938 23.70 -9.27 12.16
N THR A 939 24.69 -9.62 12.99
CA THR A 939 25.67 -10.67 12.67
C THR A 939 25.00 -12.04 12.48
N THR A 940 24.01 -12.36 13.31
CA THR A 940 23.24 -13.61 13.14
C THR A 940 22.52 -13.66 11.79
N LEU A 941 21.90 -12.56 11.34
CA LEU A 941 21.29 -12.50 10.01
C LEU A 941 22.34 -12.56 8.90
N GLY A 942 23.47 -11.87 9.07
CA GLY A 942 24.61 -11.91 8.18
C GLY A 942 25.05 -13.35 7.90
N PHE A 943 25.34 -14.08 8.98
CA PHE A 943 25.66 -15.51 8.96
C PHE A 943 24.54 -16.35 8.33
N LEU A 944 23.28 -16.16 8.74
CA LEU A 944 22.18 -16.98 8.21
C LEU A 944 21.98 -16.79 6.68
N TYR A 945 22.18 -15.58 6.17
CA TYR A 945 22.12 -15.30 4.74
C TYR A 945 23.37 -15.76 3.97
N SER A 946 24.53 -15.86 4.62
CA SER A 946 25.76 -16.37 3.99
C SER A 946 25.81 -17.91 3.97
N ASP A 947 25.41 -18.56 5.06
CA ASP A 947 25.46 -20.01 5.26
C ASP A 947 24.46 -20.78 4.38
N GLY A 948 23.23 -20.30 4.29
CA GLY A 948 22.24 -20.87 3.38
C GLY A 948 21.62 -22.22 3.80
N SER A 949 21.93 -22.77 4.98
CA SER A 949 21.39 -24.07 5.42
C SER A 949 19.97 -23.99 5.99
N GLU A 950 19.63 -22.88 6.65
CA GLU A 950 18.32 -22.64 7.27
C GLU A 950 17.37 -21.80 6.39
N MET A 951 17.90 -21.17 5.34
CA MET A 951 17.17 -20.39 4.34
C MET A 951 18.01 -20.22 3.06
N PRO A 952 17.44 -19.82 1.90
CA PRO A 952 18.23 -19.56 0.70
C PRO A 952 19.30 -18.49 0.94
N ALA A 953 20.52 -18.75 0.50
CA ALA A 953 21.63 -17.81 0.64
C ALA A 953 21.34 -16.50 -0.10
N ASN A 954 21.68 -15.37 0.51
CA ASN A 954 21.57 -14.03 -0.06
C ASN A 954 22.77 -13.18 0.37
N TYR A 955 23.87 -13.33 -0.36
CA TYR A 955 25.12 -12.65 -0.04
C TYR A 955 25.04 -11.10 -0.03
N PRO A 956 24.25 -10.43 -0.89
CA PRO A 956 24.00 -8.99 -0.75
C PRO A 956 23.38 -8.59 0.59
N LEU A 957 22.39 -9.35 1.10
CA LEU A 957 21.82 -9.13 2.42
C LEU A 957 22.78 -9.51 3.55
N ALA A 958 23.54 -10.60 3.40
CA ALA A 958 24.57 -10.99 4.37
C ALA A 958 25.56 -9.84 4.59
N ARG A 959 26.16 -9.37 3.50
CA ARG A 959 27.08 -8.22 3.49
C ARG A 959 26.47 -6.97 4.10
N TYR A 960 25.19 -6.71 3.84
CA TYR A 960 24.50 -5.55 4.39
C TYR A 960 24.40 -5.62 5.91
N TRP A 961 24.00 -6.77 6.46
CA TRP A 961 23.89 -6.94 7.91
C TRP A 961 25.25 -6.95 8.61
N ASP A 962 26.23 -7.66 8.05
CA ASP A 962 27.60 -7.73 8.59
C ASP A 962 28.28 -6.36 8.59
N ALA A 963 28.09 -5.56 7.53
CA ALA A 963 28.62 -4.21 7.48
C ALA A 963 28.01 -3.29 8.54
N ARG A 964 26.74 -3.47 8.90
CA ARG A 964 26.09 -2.72 9.99
C ARG A 964 26.61 -3.16 11.36
N ALA A 965 26.74 -4.46 11.57
CA ALA A 965 27.33 -5.00 12.79
C ALA A 965 28.78 -4.52 12.98
N MET A 966 29.59 -4.53 11.92
CA MET A 966 30.94 -3.97 11.95
C MET A 966 30.97 -2.50 12.38
N MET A 967 30.08 -1.65 11.86
CA MET A 967 30.05 -0.24 12.28
C MET A 967 29.73 -0.06 13.76
N LEU A 968 28.89 -0.95 14.31
CA LEU A 968 28.58 -1.03 15.74
C LEU A 968 29.80 -1.38 16.60
N GLY A 969 30.94 -1.69 15.99
CA GLY A 969 32.11 -2.24 16.67
C GLY A 969 31.89 -3.69 17.09
N ASP A 970 31.00 -4.41 16.40
CA ASP A 970 30.91 -5.85 16.55
C ASP A 970 32.04 -6.51 15.75
N ALA A 971 32.94 -7.14 16.49
CA ALA A 971 34.06 -7.85 15.93
C ALA A 971 33.58 -8.97 15.00
N ALA A 972 32.52 -9.70 15.38
CA ALA A 972 31.99 -10.82 14.61
C ALA A 972 31.44 -10.35 13.24
N GLY A 973 30.69 -9.25 13.18
CA GLY A 973 30.28 -8.65 11.89
C GLY A 973 31.47 -8.25 10.99
N SER A 974 32.57 -7.78 11.57
CA SER A 974 33.80 -7.49 10.81
C SER A 974 34.42 -8.77 10.22
N MET A 975 34.36 -9.87 10.97
CA MET A 975 34.86 -11.18 10.54
C MET A 975 34.01 -11.76 9.41
N GLU A 976 32.69 -11.79 9.58
CA GLU A 976 31.77 -12.31 8.56
C GLU A 976 31.89 -11.50 7.25
N LEU A 977 32.00 -10.16 7.36
CA LEU A 977 32.24 -9.32 6.19
C LEU A 977 33.60 -9.62 5.52
N GLY A 978 34.65 -9.86 6.30
CA GLY A 978 35.97 -10.28 5.81
C GLY A 978 35.90 -11.61 5.05
N TYR A 979 35.14 -12.57 5.58
CA TYR A 979 34.93 -13.89 4.97
C TYR A 979 34.24 -13.80 3.61
N LEU A 980 33.24 -12.92 3.46
CA LEU A 980 32.58 -12.64 2.18
C LEU A 980 33.58 -12.09 1.14
N TYR A 981 34.46 -11.17 1.52
CA TYR A 981 35.50 -10.62 0.64
C TYR A 981 36.61 -11.63 0.29
N GLU A 982 37.01 -12.49 1.24
CA GLU A 982 38.04 -13.51 1.01
C GLU A 982 37.62 -14.53 -0.05
N HIS A 983 36.33 -14.89 -0.05
CA HIS A 983 35.76 -15.93 -0.91
C HIS A 983 35.01 -15.39 -2.13
N GLY A 984 34.84 -14.08 -2.25
CA GLY A 984 34.10 -13.46 -3.36
C GLY A 984 32.60 -13.79 -3.35
N MET A 985 32.01 -13.92 -2.17
CA MET A 985 30.60 -14.27 -2.01
C MET A 985 29.75 -13.00 -1.98
N GLY A 986 29.04 -12.73 -3.08
CA GLY A 986 28.24 -11.50 -3.25
C GLY A 986 29.05 -10.21 -3.45
N VAL A 987 30.37 -10.33 -3.62
CA VAL A 987 31.32 -9.25 -3.91
C VAL A 987 32.44 -9.78 -4.79
N GLU A 988 33.14 -8.88 -5.47
CA GLU A 988 34.43 -9.22 -6.07
C GLU A 988 35.42 -9.62 -4.97
N ARG A 989 36.12 -10.72 -5.19
CA ARG A 989 37.09 -11.25 -4.23
C ARG A 989 38.22 -10.23 -4.01
N ASP A 990 38.41 -9.81 -2.77
CA ASP A 990 39.42 -8.83 -2.38
C ASP A 990 40.11 -9.25 -1.08
N LEU A 991 41.27 -9.87 -1.23
CA LEU A 991 42.04 -10.38 -0.09
C LEU A 991 42.64 -9.26 0.76
N VAL A 992 42.95 -8.10 0.17
CA VAL A 992 43.50 -6.96 0.92
C VAL A 992 42.42 -6.37 1.82
N LYS A 993 41.20 -6.22 1.29
CA LYS A 993 40.06 -5.74 2.07
C LYS A 993 39.65 -6.73 3.14
N ALA A 994 39.62 -8.03 2.83
CA ALA A 994 39.39 -9.07 3.84
C ALA A 994 40.40 -8.99 4.98
N TRP A 995 41.69 -8.87 4.67
CA TRP A 995 42.75 -8.70 5.66
C TRP A 995 42.56 -7.43 6.51
N GLN A 996 42.18 -6.29 5.92
CA GLN A 996 41.90 -5.06 6.66
C GLN A 996 40.75 -5.22 7.66
N LEU A 997 39.69 -5.94 7.27
CA LEU A 997 38.54 -6.23 8.12
C LEU A 997 38.90 -7.14 9.30
N TYR A 998 39.60 -8.24 9.03
CA TYR A 998 40.13 -9.11 10.09
C TYR A 998 41.10 -8.37 11.01
N LYS A 999 41.93 -7.48 10.45
CA LYS A 999 42.89 -6.67 11.21
C LYS A 999 42.22 -5.68 12.14
N SER A 1000 41.12 -5.06 11.71
CA SER A 1000 40.31 -4.20 12.57
C SER A 1000 39.77 -4.96 13.77
N SER A 1001 39.19 -6.14 13.53
CA SER A 1001 38.70 -7.04 14.60
C SER A 1001 39.82 -7.44 15.57
N ALA A 1002 41.00 -7.80 15.03
CA ALA A 1002 42.16 -8.18 15.84
C ALA A 1002 42.70 -7.02 16.72
N ASP A 1003 42.67 -5.79 16.20
CA ASP A 1003 43.12 -4.58 16.91
C ASP A 1003 42.18 -4.21 18.06
N ASP A 1004 40.89 -4.50 17.92
CA ASP A 1004 39.89 -4.37 19.00
C ASP A 1004 40.02 -5.49 20.07
N GLY A 1005 40.97 -6.41 19.88
CA GLY A 1005 41.31 -7.45 20.84
C GLY A 1005 40.60 -8.79 20.61
N ASP A 1006 39.81 -8.93 19.55
CA ASP A 1006 39.08 -10.16 19.28
C ASP A 1006 40.02 -11.34 18.98
N LYS A 1007 39.84 -12.44 19.72
CA LYS A 1007 40.72 -13.60 19.63
C LYS A 1007 40.62 -14.32 18.28
N VAL A 1008 39.47 -14.28 17.60
CA VAL A 1008 39.29 -14.91 16.28
C VAL A 1008 39.94 -14.04 15.21
N GLY A 1009 39.71 -12.71 15.24
CA GLY A 1009 40.42 -11.76 14.38
C GLY A 1009 41.94 -11.87 14.51
N GLN A 1010 42.46 -12.00 15.74
CA GLN A 1010 43.90 -12.22 15.97
C GLN A 1010 44.40 -13.52 15.35
N PHE A 1011 43.61 -14.60 15.40
CA PHE A 1011 43.93 -15.88 14.76
C PHE A 1011 43.95 -15.76 13.23
N ASP A 1012 42.95 -15.12 12.63
CA ASP A 1012 42.86 -15.00 11.17
C ASP A 1012 43.90 -14.03 10.60
N VAL A 1013 44.22 -12.95 11.32
CA VAL A 1013 45.36 -12.08 10.99
C VAL A 1013 46.68 -12.85 11.07
N ALA A 1014 46.84 -13.74 12.05
CA ALA A 1014 48.02 -14.58 12.16
C ALA A 1014 48.15 -15.51 10.95
N LEU A 1015 47.06 -16.17 10.55
CA LEU A 1015 47.02 -17.01 9.35
C LEU A 1015 47.27 -16.22 8.07
N ALA A 1016 46.76 -14.99 7.98
CA ALA A 1016 46.97 -14.12 6.83
C ALA A 1016 48.45 -13.75 6.67
N TYR A 1017 49.15 -13.42 7.75
CA TYR A 1017 50.60 -13.20 7.74
C TYR A 1017 51.40 -14.48 7.47
N ALA A 1018 50.97 -15.63 7.99
CA ALA A 1018 51.64 -16.91 7.76
C ALA A 1018 51.61 -17.31 6.28
N ASN A 1019 50.47 -17.12 5.62
CA ASN A 1019 50.19 -17.60 4.28
C ASN A 1019 50.27 -16.52 3.18
N GLY A 1020 50.49 -15.26 3.54
CA GLY A 1020 50.53 -14.15 2.61
C GLY A 1020 49.17 -13.79 1.99
N ARG A 1021 48.07 -13.95 2.74
CA ARG A 1021 46.70 -13.67 2.26
C ARG A 1021 46.34 -12.20 2.50
N GLY A 1022 46.33 -11.39 1.45
CA GLY A 1022 46.00 -9.96 1.55
C GLY A 1022 47.10 -9.08 2.15
N THR A 1023 48.22 -9.70 2.56
CA THR A 1023 49.40 -9.08 3.16
C THR A 1023 50.64 -9.86 2.73
N PRO A 1024 51.85 -9.28 2.68
CA PRO A 1024 53.08 -10.04 2.52
C PRO A 1024 53.27 -11.08 3.63
N VAL A 1025 53.92 -12.20 3.32
CA VAL A 1025 54.28 -13.22 4.32
C VAL A 1025 55.20 -12.62 5.37
N ASP A 1026 54.83 -12.73 6.65
CA ASP A 1026 55.64 -12.34 7.80
C ASP A 1026 55.45 -13.35 8.94
N SER A 1027 56.39 -14.30 9.05
CA SER A 1027 56.29 -15.35 10.07
C SER A 1027 56.44 -14.82 11.49
N ALA A 1028 57.14 -13.71 11.71
CA ALA A 1028 57.30 -13.14 13.05
C ALA A 1028 55.98 -12.50 13.51
N LEU A 1029 55.33 -11.73 12.64
CA LEU A 1029 54.00 -11.18 12.94
C LEU A 1029 52.95 -12.28 13.07
N ALA A 1030 52.97 -13.31 12.21
CA ALA A 1030 52.08 -14.46 12.29
C ALA A 1030 52.13 -15.13 13.67
N VAL A 1031 53.32 -15.48 14.13
CA VAL A 1031 53.52 -16.10 15.45
C VAL A 1031 53.07 -15.15 16.56
N SER A 1032 53.41 -13.87 16.48
CA SER A 1032 53.03 -12.90 17.53
C SER A 1032 51.51 -12.75 17.68
N TRP A 1033 50.75 -12.74 16.59
CA TRP A 1033 49.29 -12.65 16.62
C TRP A 1033 48.65 -13.98 17.06
N MET A 1034 49.21 -15.11 16.61
CA MET A 1034 48.78 -16.45 17.04
C MET A 1034 48.95 -16.64 18.54
N GLU A 1035 50.10 -16.21 19.10
CA GLU A 1035 50.38 -16.25 20.53
C GLU A 1035 49.43 -15.36 21.33
N LYS A 1036 49.07 -14.16 20.83
CA LYS A 1036 48.06 -13.31 21.46
C LYS A 1036 46.71 -14.01 21.53
N SER A 1037 46.25 -14.60 20.42
CA SER A 1037 44.98 -15.33 20.37
C SER A 1037 44.99 -16.55 21.32
N ALA A 1038 46.09 -17.32 21.31
CA ALA A 1038 46.28 -18.47 22.19
C ALA A 1038 46.33 -18.07 23.68
N ALA A 1039 46.95 -16.93 24.01
CA ALA A 1039 47.02 -16.40 25.38
C ALA A 1039 45.64 -16.01 25.92
N GLN A 1040 44.71 -15.60 25.05
CA GLN A 1040 43.30 -15.37 25.39
C GLN A 1040 42.49 -16.67 25.54
N GLY A 1041 43.14 -17.83 25.44
CA GLY A 1041 42.49 -19.14 25.57
C GLY A 1041 41.77 -19.62 24.32
N TYR A 1042 42.03 -19.05 23.14
CA TYR A 1042 41.41 -19.55 21.91
C TYR A 1042 41.99 -20.92 21.54
N ALA A 1043 41.14 -21.95 21.61
CA ALA A 1043 41.57 -23.33 21.41
C ALA A 1043 42.17 -23.55 20.01
N SER A 1044 41.53 -23.03 18.95
CA SER A 1044 42.03 -23.17 17.58
C SER A 1044 43.41 -22.55 17.39
N ALA A 1045 43.67 -21.38 18.01
CA ALA A 1045 45.02 -20.79 17.99
C ALA A 1045 46.05 -21.66 18.71
N LYS A 1046 45.69 -22.27 19.85
CA LYS A 1046 46.59 -23.20 20.57
C LYS A 1046 46.87 -24.47 19.78
N LEU A 1047 45.85 -25.02 19.10
CA LEU A 1047 45.98 -26.21 18.27
C LEU A 1047 46.87 -25.93 17.06
N GLU A 1048 46.59 -24.85 16.34
CA GLU A 1048 47.37 -24.45 15.15
C GLU A 1048 48.83 -24.13 15.53
N LEU A 1049 49.04 -23.35 16.59
CA LEU A 1049 50.38 -23.05 17.10
C LEU A 1049 51.10 -24.32 17.60
N SER A 1050 50.37 -25.28 18.16
CA SER A 1050 50.93 -26.58 18.53
C SER A 1050 51.42 -27.35 17.31
N ASP A 1051 50.65 -27.38 16.22
CA ASP A 1051 51.08 -28.01 14.97
C ASP A 1051 52.26 -27.27 14.32
N TRP A 1052 52.29 -25.94 14.41
CA TRP A 1052 53.44 -25.14 13.96
C TRP A 1052 54.72 -25.55 14.69
N TYR A 1053 54.67 -25.69 16.02
CA TYR A 1053 55.80 -26.18 16.82
C TYR A 1053 56.11 -27.67 16.55
N ARG A 1054 55.10 -28.52 16.33
CA ARG A 1054 55.31 -29.95 16.07
C ARG A 1054 56.08 -30.20 14.78
N TYR A 1055 55.69 -29.50 13.72
CA TYR A 1055 56.22 -29.68 12.37
C TYR A 1055 57.34 -28.69 12.01
N GLY A 1056 57.50 -27.60 12.76
CA GLY A 1056 58.47 -26.55 12.47
C GLY A 1056 58.02 -25.57 11.39
N ASN A 1057 56.72 -25.27 11.31
CA ASN A 1057 56.14 -24.32 10.36
C ASN A 1057 56.14 -22.92 10.98
N HIS A 1058 56.73 -21.91 10.32
CA HIS A 1058 56.84 -20.52 10.80
C HIS A 1058 57.66 -20.30 12.10
N VAL A 1059 57.84 -21.36 12.89
CA VAL A 1059 58.67 -21.46 14.11
C VAL A 1059 59.66 -22.62 13.99
N GLY A 1060 60.69 -22.65 14.84
CA GLY A 1060 61.54 -23.84 14.98
C GLY A 1060 60.78 -25.01 15.61
N ARG A 1061 61.06 -26.24 15.16
CA ARG A 1061 60.43 -27.45 15.70
C ARG A 1061 60.70 -27.59 17.19
N ASP A 1062 59.63 -27.72 17.98
CA ASP A 1062 59.65 -27.90 19.43
C ASP A 1062 58.48 -28.80 19.86
N ALA A 1063 58.74 -30.10 19.97
CA ALA A 1063 57.72 -31.07 20.36
C ALA A 1063 57.21 -30.86 21.79
N GLN A 1064 58.01 -30.29 22.69
CA GLN A 1064 57.58 -30.06 24.07
C GLN A 1064 56.59 -28.89 24.14
N LYS A 1065 56.88 -27.76 23.47
CA LYS A 1065 55.93 -26.64 23.37
C LYS A 1065 54.61 -27.04 22.72
N SER A 1066 54.67 -27.88 21.69
CA SER A 1066 53.46 -28.45 21.07
C SER A 1066 52.58 -29.17 22.10
N ILE A 1067 53.19 -30.01 22.94
CA ILE A 1067 52.49 -30.72 24.01
C ILE A 1067 51.96 -29.78 25.09
N ASP A 1068 52.73 -28.76 25.49
CA ASP A 1068 52.31 -27.82 26.52
C ASP A 1068 51.08 -27.00 26.06
N LEU A 1069 51.05 -26.59 24.79
CA LEU A 1069 49.89 -25.94 24.17
C LEU A 1069 48.67 -26.87 24.12
N LEU A 1070 48.85 -28.12 23.70
CA LEU A 1070 47.79 -29.14 23.69
C LEU A 1070 47.24 -29.41 25.10
N ARG A 1071 48.12 -29.53 26.09
CA ARG A 1071 47.72 -29.73 27.50
C ARG A 1071 46.94 -28.53 28.01
N SER A 1072 47.41 -27.31 27.74
CA SER A 1072 46.71 -26.09 28.12
C SER A 1072 45.33 -25.98 27.48
N ALA A 1073 45.20 -26.32 26.19
CA ALA A 1073 43.90 -26.35 25.51
C ALA A 1073 42.99 -27.46 26.07
N ALA A 1074 43.54 -28.63 26.39
CA ALA A 1074 42.82 -29.75 26.97
C ALA A 1074 42.30 -29.46 28.39
N GLU A 1075 43.10 -28.80 29.23
CA GLU A 1075 42.74 -28.33 30.57
C GLU A 1075 41.63 -27.27 30.53
N GLN A 1076 41.58 -26.48 29.44
CA GLN A 1076 40.50 -25.52 29.18
C GLN A 1076 39.26 -26.16 28.54
N GLY A 1077 39.19 -27.49 28.50
CA GLY A 1077 38.02 -28.23 28.02
C GLY A 1077 37.93 -28.35 26.49
N SER A 1078 39.02 -28.21 25.74
CA SER A 1078 39.00 -28.53 24.31
C SER A 1078 38.99 -30.05 24.11
N ALA A 1079 37.84 -30.60 23.71
CA ALA A 1079 37.70 -32.01 23.38
C ALA A 1079 38.67 -32.46 22.27
N GLU A 1080 38.89 -31.62 21.26
CA GLU A 1080 39.87 -31.89 20.19
C GLU A 1080 41.31 -31.92 20.73
N ALA A 1081 41.71 -30.98 21.57
CA ALA A 1081 43.03 -30.98 22.19
C ALA A 1081 43.24 -32.23 23.06
N GLN A 1082 42.21 -32.64 23.81
CA GLN A 1082 42.24 -33.88 24.60
C GLN A 1082 42.42 -35.11 23.69
N ARG A 1083 41.68 -35.20 22.59
CA ARG A 1083 41.82 -36.29 21.60
C ARG A 1083 43.21 -36.30 20.97
N LEU A 1084 43.70 -35.15 20.52
CA LEU A 1084 45.03 -35.03 19.92
C LEU A 1084 46.11 -35.40 20.93
N LEU A 1085 46.02 -34.93 22.17
CA LEU A 1085 46.94 -35.27 23.25
C LEU A 1085 46.92 -36.77 23.59
N ALA A 1086 45.75 -37.41 23.55
CA ALA A 1086 45.62 -38.86 23.70
C ALA A 1086 46.41 -39.61 22.61
N HIS A 1087 46.31 -39.16 21.35
CA HIS A 1087 47.14 -39.70 20.26
C HIS A 1087 48.64 -39.50 20.52
N ARG A 1088 49.07 -38.34 21.06
CA ARG A 1088 50.48 -38.12 21.45
C ARG A 1088 50.97 -39.15 22.45
N PHE A 1089 50.14 -39.50 23.44
CA PHE A 1089 50.45 -40.54 24.43
C PHE A 1089 50.47 -41.95 23.84
N LEU A 1090 49.69 -42.25 22.80
CA LEU A 1090 49.80 -43.55 22.10
C LEU A 1090 51.08 -43.63 21.25
N ASP A 1091 51.40 -42.55 20.54
CA ASP A 1091 52.50 -42.51 19.57
C ASP A 1091 53.86 -42.24 20.21
N GLY A 1092 53.89 -41.64 21.41
CA GLY A 1092 55.12 -41.24 22.11
C GLY A 1092 55.81 -40.02 21.51
N GLU A 1093 55.05 -39.14 20.86
CA GLU A 1093 55.57 -37.94 20.19
C GLU A 1093 55.53 -36.75 21.15
N GLY A 1094 56.70 -36.27 21.59
CA GLY A 1094 56.82 -35.16 22.55
C GLY A 1094 56.47 -35.51 24.00
N VAL A 1095 55.93 -36.71 24.25
CA VAL A 1095 55.65 -37.29 25.57
C VAL A 1095 56.05 -38.77 25.58
N ALA A 1096 56.28 -39.35 26.76
CA ALA A 1096 56.46 -40.79 26.88
C ALA A 1096 55.18 -41.54 26.48
N LYS A 1097 55.32 -42.71 25.84
CA LYS A 1097 54.17 -43.56 25.51
C LYS A 1097 53.44 -43.99 26.79
N ASP A 1098 52.16 -43.68 26.87
CA ASP A 1098 51.29 -44.04 28.00
C ASP A 1098 49.84 -44.28 27.51
N PRO A 1099 49.53 -45.51 27.08
CA PRO A 1099 48.18 -45.88 26.66
C PRO A 1099 47.11 -45.71 27.75
N ALA A 1100 47.47 -45.81 29.03
CA ALA A 1100 46.51 -45.60 30.11
C ALA A 1100 46.15 -44.11 30.26
N ALA A 1101 47.14 -43.21 30.11
CA ALA A 1101 46.87 -41.78 30.03
C ALA A 1101 46.06 -41.42 28.78
N ALA A 1102 46.37 -42.03 27.62
CA ALA A 1102 45.60 -41.83 26.39
C ALA A 1102 44.12 -42.18 26.57
N ALA A 1103 43.81 -43.32 27.21
CA ALA A 1103 42.43 -43.72 27.50
C ALA A 1103 41.67 -42.66 28.31
N LYS A 1104 42.30 -42.06 29.33
CA LYS A 1104 41.68 -41.00 30.15
C LYS A 1104 41.36 -39.76 29.33
N TYR A 1105 42.27 -39.33 28.45
CA TYR A 1105 42.04 -38.17 27.60
C TYR A 1105 41.00 -38.44 26.51
N PHE A 1106 41.00 -39.63 25.89
CA PHE A 1106 39.92 -40.03 24.99
C PHE A 1106 38.57 -40.07 25.70
N GLN A 1107 38.50 -40.57 26.94
CA GLN A 1107 37.28 -40.57 27.73
C GLN A 1107 36.77 -39.16 28.01
N SER A 1108 37.64 -38.26 28.48
CA SER A 1108 37.28 -36.86 28.73
C SER A 1108 36.74 -36.18 27.46
N SER A 1109 37.36 -36.42 26.31
CA SER A 1109 36.94 -35.89 25.01
C SER A 1109 35.61 -36.51 24.54
N ALA A 1110 35.44 -37.82 24.72
CA ALA A 1110 34.22 -38.56 24.39
C ALA A 1110 33.01 -38.13 25.23
N GLU A 1111 33.21 -37.82 26.51
CA GLU A 1111 32.17 -37.31 27.42
C GLU A 1111 31.63 -35.94 26.99
N GLN A 1112 32.45 -35.17 26.27
CA GLN A 1112 32.06 -33.89 25.64
C GLN A 1112 31.44 -34.05 24.25
N GLY A 1113 31.27 -35.29 23.77
CA GLY A 1113 30.63 -35.59 22.49
C GLY A 1113 31.58 -35.73 21.29
N ASP A 1114 32.91 -35.74 21.48
CA ASP A 1114 33.84 -36.06 20.39
C ASP A 1114 33.67 -37.53 19.99
N ALA A 1115 32.98 -37.74 18.87
CA ALA A 1115 32.66 -39.05 18.35
C ALA A 1115 33.90 -39.86 17.94
N SER A 1116 34.99 -39.20 17.54
CA SER A 1116 36.25 -39.87 17.21
C SER A 1116 36.99 -40.33 18.46
N ALA A 1117 36.98 -39.53 19.53
CA ALA A 1117 37.52 -39.94 20.81
C ALA A 1117 36.71 -41.08 21.44
N ALA A 1118 35.37 -41.02 21.35
CA ALA A 1118 34.49 -42.10 21.79
C ALA A 1118 34.73 -43.40 21.01
N ALA A 1119 34.98 -43.31 19.70
CA ALA A 1119 35.36 -44.46 18.88
C ALA A 1119 36.72 -45.06 19.30
N SER A 1120 37.73 -44.21 19.52
CA SER A 1120 39.04 -44.64 19.99
C SER A 1120 38.97 -45.28 21.38
N LEU A 1121 38.20 -44.72 22.32
CA LEU A 1121 37.98 -45.32 23.63
C LEU A 1121 37.25 -46.66 23.53
N GLY A 1122 36.21 -46.75 22.70
CA GLY A 1122 35.52 -48.01 22.43
C GLY A 1122 36.47 -49.09 21.93
N MET A 1123 37.42 -48.74 21.07
CA MET A 1123 38.46 -49.65 20.56
C MET A 1123 39.43 -50.08 21.66
N MET A 1124 39.84 -49.16 22.53
CA MET A 1124 40.72 -49.49 23.65
C MET A 1124 40.03 -50.43 24.66
N LEU A 1125 38.73 -50.26 24.89
CA LEU A 1125 37.89 -51.14 25.73
C LEU A 1125 37.60 -52.49 25.06
N GLU A 1126 37.50 -52.56 23.74
CA GLU A 1126 37.31 -53.82 23.03
C GLU A 1126 38.58 -54.69 23.02
N PHE A 1127 39.73 -54.09 22.72
CA PHE A 1127 40.99 -54.83 22.51
C PHE A 1127 41.97 -54.80 23.70
N GLY A 1128 41.69 -54.02 24.75
CA GLY A 1128 42.49 -54.00 25.98
C GLY A 1128 43.80 -53.23 25.83
N GLN A 1129 43.80 -52.11 25.10
CA GLN A 1129 45.01 -51.29 24.91
C GLN A 1129 45.15 -50.26 26.04
N GLY A 1130 45.95 -50.56 27.06
CA GLY A 1130 46.21 -49.62 28.18
C GLY A 1130 45.12 -49.56 29.26
N ILE A 1131 43.98 -50.22 29.03
CA ILE A 1131 42.87 -50.42 29.96
C ILE A 1131 42.36 -51.86 29.82
N GLU A 1132 41.65 -52.37 30.84
CA GLU A 1132 41.05 -53.71 30.78
C GLU A 1132 39.94 -53.79 29.73
N THR A 1133 39.72 -54.99 29.17
CA THR A 1133 38.67 -55.20 28.17
C THR A 1133 37.28 -55.17 28.81
N ASP A 1134 36.38 -54.36 28.24
CA ASP A 1134 34.96 -54.30 28.61
C ASP A 1134 34.09 -54.14 27.35
N PRO A 1135 33.63 -55.26 26.76
CA PRO A 1135 32.79 -55.24 25.57
C PRO A 1135 31.46 -54.48 25.73
N VAL A 1136 30.88 -54.45 26.94
CA VAL A 1136 29.61 -53.76 27.20
C VAL A 1136 29.83 -52.25 27.19
N ALA A 1137 30.89 -51.79 27.86
CA ALA A 1137 31.28 -50.38 27.81
C ALA A 1137 31.72 -49.95 26.41
N ALA A 1138 32.43 -50.81 25.67
CA ALA A 1138 32.82 -50.56 24.28
C ALA A 1138 31.60 -50.30 23.38
N VAL A 1139 30.54 -51.12 23.49
CA VAL A 1139 29.27 -50.90 22.78
C VAL A 1139 28.66 -49.55 23.15
N ALA A 1140 28.60 -49.20 24.44
CA ALA A 1140 28.00 -47.94 24.87
C ALA A 1140 28.73 -46.73 24.26
N TRP A 1141 30.06 -46.77 24.21
CA TRP A 1141 30.87 -45.72 23.59
C TRP A 1141 30.77 -45.71 22.06
N TYR A 1142 30.78 -46.88 21.41
CA TYR A 1142 30.55 -46.96 19.98
C TYR A 1142 29.17 -46.47 19.57
N LYS A 1143 28.13 -46.72 20.38
CA LYS A 1143 26.79 -46.17 20.15
C LYS A 1143 26.79 -44.64 20.20
N LYS A 1144 27.37 -44.05 21.25
CA LYS A 1144 27.51 -42.58 21.34
C LYS A 1144 28.27 -42.01 20.13
N ALA A 1145 29.39 -42.64 19.76
CA ALA A 1145 30.18 -42.21 18.61
C ALA A 1145 29.42 -42.35 17.27
N ALA A 1146 28.67 -43.43 17.08
CA ALA A 1146 27.85 -43.67 15.90
C ALA A 1146 26.69 -42.67 15.79
N ASP A 1147 26.06 -42.32 16.91
CA ASP A 1147 25.03 -41.27 16.98
C ASP A 1147 25.62 -39.90 16.65
N GLY A 1148 26.85 -39.63 17.08
CA GLY A 1148 27.67 -38.48 16.67
C GLY A 1148 28.24 -38.54 15.25
N GLY A 1149 27.83 -39.51 14.43
CA GLY A 1149 28.19 -39.59 13.01
C GLY A 1149 29.53 -40.25 12.68
N ASN A 1150 30.24 -40.82 13.67
CA ASN A 1150 31.51 -41.51 13.41
C ASN A 1150 31.28 -42.86 12.69
N ALA A 1151 31.82 -42.97 11.48
CA ALA A 1151 31.63 -44.14 10.63
C ALA A 1151 32.37 -45.38 11.18
N ILE A 1152 33.56 -45.21 11.76
CA ILE A 1152 34.37 -46.30 12.33
C ILE A 1152 33.62 -46.93 13.50
N ALA A 1153 33.07 -46.11 14.40
CA ALA A 1153 32.24 -46.58 15.49
C ALA A 1153 30.95 -47.24 15.01
N SER A 1154 30.29 -46.70 13.99
CA SER A 1154 29.09 -47.33 13.41
C SER A 1154 29.41 -48.74 12.87
N ASN A 1155 30.56 -48.90 12.19
CA ASN A 1155 31.03 -50.20 11.72
C ASN A 1155 31.39 -51.15 12.88
N ASN A 1156 32.13 -50.68 13.88
CA ASN A 1156 32.53 -51.53 15.00
C ASN A 1156 31.32 -51.93 15.84
N LEU A 1157 30.37 -51.01 16.06
CA LEU A 1157 29.11 -51.33 16.72
C LEU A 1157 28.30 -52.36 15.93
N ALA A 1158 28.27 -52.25 14.60
CA ALA A 1158 27.62 -53.25 13.75
C ALA A 1158 28.26 -54.63 13.93
N ASP A 1159 29.60 -54.71 14.00
CA ASP A 1159 30.32 -55.96 14.25
C ASP A 1159 30.03 -56.53 15.66
N MET A 1160 29.87 -55.67 16.67
CA MET A 1160 29.46 -56.08 18.02
C MET A 1160 28.03 -56.67 18.02
N TYR A 1161 27.08 -56.05 17.33
CA TYR A 1161 25.71 -56.59 17.17
C TYR A 1161 25.66 -57.85 16.29
N GLU A 1162 26.50 -57.94 15.26
CA GLU A 1162 26.57 -59.13 14.41
C GLU A 1162 27.10 -60.34 15.20
N LYS A 1163 28.09 -60.13 16.07
CA LYS A 1163 28.72 -61.20 16.88
C LYS A 1163 28.03 -61.47 18.21
N GLY A 1164 27.18 -60.55 18.68
CA GLY A 1164 26.64 -60.60 20.04
C GLY A 1164 27.70 -60.37 21.12
N ASN A 1165 28.72 -59.56 20.84
CA ASN A 1165 29.80 -59.25 21.77
C ASN A 1165 29.46 -57.99 22.57
N GLY A 1166 29.26 -58.10 23.89
CA GLY A 1166 28.83 -56.98 24.74
C GLY A 1166 27.36 -56.54 24.57
N VAL A 1167 26.64 -57.10 23.60
CA VAL A 1167 25.21 -56.88 23.32
C VAL A 1167 24.54 -58.17 22.85
N ALA A 1168 23.20 -58.22 22.93
CA ALA A 1168 22.44 -59.28 22.26
C ALA A 1168 22.65 -59.19 20.73
N GLN A 1169 22.79 -60.33 20.08
CA GLN A 1169 22.97 -60.39 18.64
C GLN A 1169 21.72 -59.83 17.91
N ASP A 1170 21.94 -58.86 17.01
CA ASP A 1170 20.88 -58.23 16.22
C ASP A 1170 21.39 -57.91 14.82
N TYR A 1171 21.07 -58.79 13.88
CA TYR A 1171 21.48 -58.64 12.49
C TYR A 1171 20.77 -57.48 11.77
N ALA A 1172 19.54 -57.13 12.17
CA ALA A 1172 18.82 -56.03 11.54
C ALA A 1172 19.49 -54.69 11.86
N LEU A 1173 19.84 -54.51 13.13
CA LEU A 1173 20.55 -53.33 13.60
C LEU A 1173 21.98 -53.29 13.04
N ALA A 1174 22.70 -54.43 13.03
CA ALA A 1174 24.02 -54.52 12.40
C ALA A 1174 24.00 -54.08 10.92
N LEU A 1175 23.03 -54.57 10.13
CA LEU A 1175 22.87 -54.17 8.73
C LEU A 1175 22.66 -52.65 8.58
N SER A 1176 21.78 -52.07 9.41
CA SER A 1176 21.50 -50.63 9.37
C SER A 1176 22.73 -49.78 9.70
N LEU A 1177 23.53 -50.22 10.67
CA LEU A 1177 24.74 -49.53 11.10
C LEU A 1177 25.88 -49.69 10.08
N TYR A 1178 26.04 -50.87 9.48
CA TYR A 1178 26.97 -51.05 8.36
C TYR A 1178 26.59 -50.16 7.16
N ARG A 1179 25.30 -50.02 6.84
CA ARG A 1179 24.84 -49.08 5.79
C ARG A 1179 25.16 -47.62 6.16
N LYS A 1180 24.92 -47.22 7.41
CA LYS A 1180 25.26 -45.88 7.90
C LYS A 1180 26.75 -45.58 7.75
N ALA A 1181 27.62 -46.53 8.10
CA ALA A 1181 29.06 -46.41 7.95
C ALA A 1181 29.53 -46.42 6.48
N ALA A 1182 28.95 -47.28 5.65
CA ALA A 1182 29.24 -47.37 4.22
C ALA A 1182 28.83 -46.12 3.44
N ALA A 1183 27.74 -45.45 3.83
CA ALA A 1183 27.31 -44.18 3.25
C ALA A 1183 28.34 -43.04 3.47
N LYS A 1184 29.25 -43.20 4.43
CA LYS A 1184 30.41 -42.33 4.70
C LYS A 1184 31.70 -42.86 4.08
N GLN A 1185 31.60 -43.72 3.06
CA GLN A 1185 32.71 -44.32 2.31
C GLN A 1185 33.69 -45.15 3.15
N LEU A 1186 33.30 -45.65 4.33
CA LEU A 1186 34.21 -46.44 5.15
C LEU A 1186 34.46 -47.82 4.51
N PRO A 1187 35.69 -48.16 4.04
CA PRO A 1187 35.91 -49.37 3.26
C PRO A 1187 35.58 -50.66 4.01
N ILE A 1188 35.89 -50.71 5.30
CA ILE A 1188 35.61 -51.88 6.15
C ILE A 1188 34.11 -52.12 6.36
N ALA A 1189 33.26 -51.08 6.25
CA ALA A 1189 31.80 -51.23 6.37
C ALA A 1189 31.20 -51.92 5.14
N PHE A 1190 31.74 -51.65 3.95
CA PHE A 1190 31.37 -52.40 2.74
C PHE A 1190 31.72 -53.88 2.87
N ILE A 1191 32.83 -54.23 3.54
CA ILE A 1191 33.17 -55.63 3.85
C ILE A 1191 32.12 -56.26 4.78
N GLY A 1192 31.65 -55.53 5.79
CA GLY A 1192 30.55 -55.97 6.67
C GLY A 1192 29.28 -56.30 5.89
N LEU A 1193 28.81 -55.37 5.05
CA LEU A 1193 27.66 -55.58 4.16
C LEU A 1193 27.86 -56.77 3.22
N ALA A 1194 29.03 -56.88 2.59
CA ALA A 1194 29.33 -57.95 1.67
C ALA A 1194 29.23 -59.34 2.34
N LYS A 1195 29.73 -59.47 3.57
CA LYS A 1195 29.60 -60.72 4.35
C LYS A 1195 28.15 -61.06 4.66
N MET A 1196 27.33 -60.07 5.02
CA MET A 1196 25.91 -60.32 5.31
C MET A 1196 25.17 -60.87 4.09
N TYR A 1197 25.41 -60.33 2.91
CA TYR A 1197 24.82 -60.81 1.65
C TYR A 1197 25.43 -62.13 1.15
N ASP A 1198 26.73 -62.38 1.37
CA ASP A 1198 27.38 -63.64 0.98
C ASP A 1198 26.94 -64.82 1.86
N ASP A 1199 26.81 -64.60 3.16
CA ASP A 1199 26.40 -65.61 4.13
C ASP A 1199 24.87 -65.73 4.27
N GLY A 1200 24.09 -64.75 3.75
CA GLY A 1200 22.63 -64.70 3.91
C GLY A 1200 22.18 -64.45 5.35
N ARG A 1201 22.93 -63.63 6.10
CA ARG A 1201 22.61 -63.30 7.50
C ARG A 1201 21.59 -62.17 7.52
N TYR A 1202 20.34 -62.49 7.89
CA TYR A 1202 19.16 -61.59 7.92
C TYR A 1202 18.68 -61.08 6.55
N VAL A 1203 19.59 -60.74 5.65
CA VAL A 1203 19.31 -60.48 4.23
C VAL A 1203 19.33 -61.79 3.43
N ALA A 1204 18.57 -61.84 2.33
CA ALA A 1204 18.65 -62.97 1.41
C ALA A 1204 20.08 -63.07 0.86
N LYS A 1205 20.56 -64.31 0.67
CA LYS A 1205 21.87 -64.53 0.06
C LYS A 1205 21.85 -63.98 -1.37
N ASP A 1206 22.68 -62.98 -1.63
CA ASP A 1206 22.77 -62.29 -2.91
C ASP A 1206 24.24 -62.15 -3.33
N PRO A 1207 24.74 -63.01 -4.24
CA PRO A 1207 26.13 -62.99 -4.66
C PRO A 1207 26.45 -61.74 -5.51
N VAL A 1208 25.47 -61.10 -6.16
CA VAL A 1208 25.69 -59.87 -6.94
C VAL A 1208 25.96 -58.73 -5.97
N MET A 1209 25.08 -58.53 -4.98
CA MET A 1209 25.26 -57.50 -3.96
C MET A 1209 26.50 -57.72 -3.08
N ALA A 1210 26.79 -58.98 -2.72
CA ALA A 1210 28.02 -59.32 -2.02
C ALA A 1210 29.26 -58.93 -2.84
N TYR A 1211 29.27 -59.23 -4.14
CA TYR A 1211 30.38 -58.85 -5.02
C TYR A 1211 30.47 -57.32 -5.21
N THR A 1212 29.35 -56.61 -5.40
CA THR A 1212 29.30 -55.14 -5.48
C THR A 1212 29.96 -54.48 -4.26
N PHE A 1213 29.57 -54.88 -3.04
CA PHE A 1213 30.16 -54.32 -1.82
C PHE A 1213 31.61 -54.76 -1.62
N TYR A 1214 32.00 -55.99 -1.96
CA TYR A 1214 33.41 -56.38 -1.96
C TYR A 1214 34.25 -55.55 -2.96
N ARG A 1215 33.65 -55.12 -4.09
CA ARG A 1215 34.30 -54.23 -5.06
C ARG A 1215 34.41 -52.80 -4.55
N MET A 1216 33.38 -52.26 -3.92
CA MET A 1216 33.45 -50.94 -3.26
C MET A 1216 34.52 -50.90 -2.16
N ALA A 1217 34.73 -52.01 -1.45
CA ALA A 1217 35.78 -52.14 -0.43
C ALA A 1217 37.22 -52.26 -1.00
N SER A 1218 37.39 -52.53 -2.31
CA SER A 1218 38.65 -53.02 -2.88
C SER A 1218 39.81 -52.00 -2.96
N GLY A 1219 39.60 -50.77 -2.47
CA GLY A 1219 40.67 -49.79 -2.24
C GLY A 1219 41.70 -50.21 -1.16
N GLU A 1220 41.34 -51.08 -0.20
CA GLU A 1220 42.27 -51.52 0.86
C GLU A 1220 43.27 -52.62 0.44
N GLN A 1221 43.09 -53.25 -0.74
CA GLN A 1221 43.97 -54.30 -1.29
C GLN A 1221 44.38 -55.46 -0.33
N LYS A 1222 43.61 -55.77 0.72
CA LYS A 1222 43.97 -56.89 1.62
C LYS A 1222 43.73 -58.25 0.93
N PRO A 1223 44.73 -59.16 0.92
CA PRO A 1223 44.63 -60.44 0.21
C PRO A 1223 43.42 -61.31 0.60
N GLU A 1224 43.02 -61.25 1.87
CA GLU A 1224 41.89 -61.99 2.41
C GLU A 1224 40.53 -61.58 1.79
N TRP A 1225 40.33 -60.28 1.54
CA TRP A 1225 39.08 -59.76 0.96
C TRP A 1225 39.04 -59.98 -0.55
N ILE A 1226 40.19 -59.84 -1.23
CA ILE A 1226 40.34 -60.17 -2.65
C ILE A 1226 39.98 -61.64 -2.89
N THR A 1227 40.48 -62.54 -2.04
CA THR A 1227 40.18 -63.98 -2.14
C THR A 1227 38.68 -64.27 -1.99
N ARG A 1228 37.99 -63.62 -1.05
CA ARG A 1228 36.54 -63.79 -0.87
C ARG A 1228 35.74 -63.19 -2.02
N ARG A 1229 36.12 -62.00 -2.49
CA ARG A 1229 35.54 -61.36 -3.67
C ARG A 1229 35.65 -62.29 -4.89
N ASP A 1230 36.83 -62.82 -5.16
CA ASP A 1230 37.09 -63.67 -6.33
C ASP A 1230 36.32 -65.01 -6.24
N ARG A 1231 36.18 -65.54 -5.02
CA ARG A 1231 35.29 -66.68 -4.76
C ARG A 1231 33.85 -66.36 -5.13
N VAL A 1232 33.29 -65.23 -4.69
CA VAL A 1232 31.91 -64.82 -5.04
C VAL A 1232 31.80 -64.54 -6.54
N ALA A 1233 32.82 -63.91 -7.14
CA ALA A 1233 32.88 -63.64 -8.58
C ALA A 1233 32.77 -64.91 -9.43
N SER A 1234 33.34 -66.02 -8.97
CA SER A 1234 33.25 -67.32 -9.65
C SER A 1234 31.83 -67.91 -9.70
N GLN A 1235 30.92 -67.39 -8.87
CA GLN A 1235 29.51 -67.83 -8.79
C GLN A 1235 28.57 -66.98 -9.67
N LEU A 1236 29.09 -65.90 -10.28
CA LEU A 1236 28.31 -64.95 -11.08
C LEU A 1236 28.45 -65.20 -12.59
N SER A 1237 27.44 -64.82 -13.38
CA SER A 1237 27.58 -64.72 -14.83
C SER A 1237 28.46 -63.51 -15.23
N ALA A 1238 28.87 -63.43 -16.49
CA ALA A 1238 29.61 -62.26 -16.99
C ALA A 1238 28.79 -60.97 -16.87
N ASP A 1239 27.50 -61.02 -17.20
CA ASP A 1239 26.58 -59.87 -17.14
C ASP A 1239 26.35 -59.41 -15.69
N GLN A 1240 26.18 -60.37 -14.77
CA GLN A 1240 26.02 -60.07 -13.34
C GLN A 1240 27.26 -59.41 -12.74
N ARG A 1241 28.46 -59.83 -13.14
CA ARG A 1241 29.71 -59.17 -12.71
C ARG A 1241 29.83 -57.76 -13.28
N ALA A 1242 29.53 -57.58 -14.57
CA ALA A 1242 29.61 -56.27 -15.21
C ALA A 1242 28.65 -55.25 -14.58
N LEU A 1243 27.42 -55.66 -14.25
CA LEU A 1243 26.44 -54.83 -13.56
C LEU A 1243 26.94 -54.41 -12.17
N ALA A 1244 27.41 -55.36 -11.37
CA ALA A 1244 27.95 -55.08 -10.05
C ALA A 1244 29.19 -54.17 -10.06
N ASP A 1245 30.08 -54.34 -11.04
CA ASP A 1245 31.25 -53.48 -11.24
C ASP A 1245 30.84 -52.04 -11.59
N ALA A 1246 29.81 -51.87 -12.42
CA ALA A 1246 29.27 -50.54 -12.77
C ALA A 1246 28.62 -49.86 -11.55
N SER A 1247 27.73 -50.56 -10.83
CA SER A 1247 27.11 -50.04 -9.61
C SER A 1247 28.14 -49.65 -8.53
N ALA A 1248 29.25 -50.39 -8.43
CA ALA A 1248 30.35 -50.06 -7.53
C ALA A 1248 31.13 -48.80 -7.98
N ALA A 1249 31.30 -48.58 -9.28
CA ALA A 1249 32.05 -47.46 -9.84
C ALA A 1249 31.26 -46.14 -9.85
N ASP A 1250 29.95 -46.20 -10.04
CA ASP A 1250 29.09 -45.01 -10.21
C ASP A 1250 28.68 -44.35 -8.89
N TRP A 1251 28.74 -45.09 -7.78
CA TRP A 1251 28.32 -44.57 -6.47
C TRP A 1251 29.27 -43.50 -5.93
N LYS A 1252 28.70 -42.40 -5.41
CA LYS A 1252 29.40 -41.29 -4.75
C LYS A 1252 28.79 -41.00 -3.38
N GLU A 1253 29.56 -40.36 -2.51
CA GLU A 1253 29.05 -39.91 -1.21
C GLU A 1253 27.81 -39.03 -1.36
N GLY A 1254 26.80 -39.29 -0.51
CA GLY A 1254 25.49 -38.64 -0.58
C GLY A 1254 24.47 -39.33 -1.50
N MET A 1255 24.88 -40.31 -2.33
CA MET A 1255 23.94 -41.16 -3.07
C MET A 1255 23.43 -42.32 -2.21
N PRO A 1256 22.18 -42.78 -2.40
CA PRO A 1256 21.70 -44.02 -1.78
C PRO A 1256 22.64 -45.19 -2.09
N LEU A 1257 22.91 -46.03 -1.09
CA LEU A 1257 23.66 -47.27 -1.30
C LEU A 1257 22.86 -48.21 -2.23
N PRO A 1258 23.54 -49.03 -3.06
CA PRO A 1258 22.88 -50.05 -3.85
C PRO A 1258 22.01 -50.95 -2.95
N ASP A 1259 20.79 -51.24 -3.39
CA ASP A 1259 19.80 -52.07 -2.69
C ASP A 1259 19.18 -53.13 -3.60
N GLU A 1260 18.40 -54.05 -3.04
CA GLU A 1260 17.76 -55.16 -3.77
C GLU A 1260 16.84 -54.69 -4.91
N LYS A 1261 16.40 -53.41 -4.93
CA LYS A 1261 15.50 -52.87 -5.97
C LYS A 1261 16.24 -52.18 -7.11
N THR A 1262 17.46 -51.72 -6.89
CA THR A 1262 18.27 -51.02 -7.89
C THR A 1262 19.19 -51.96 -8.68
N ALA A 1263 19.50 -53.15 -8.16
CA ALA A 1263 20.33 -54.14 -8.86
C ALA A 1263 19.55 -55.11 -9.78
N SER A 1264 18.21 -55.04 -9.80
CA SER A 1264 17.34 -55.92 -10.62
C SER A 1264 16.78 -55.26 -11.89
N ASN A 1265 17.08 -53.99 -12.13
CA ASN A 1265 16.84 -53.26 -13.39
C ASN A 1265 18.17 -52.96 -14.07
#